data_AF-A0A8R2DQ72-F1
#
_entry.id   AF-A0A8R2DQ72-F1
#
_cell.length_a   1.000
_cell.length_b   1.000
_cell.length_c   1.000
_cell.angle_alpha   90.00
_cell.angle_beta   90.00
_cell.angle_gamma   90.00
#
_symmetry.space_group_name_H-M   'P 1'
#
loop_
_entity.id
_entity.type
_entity.pdbx_description
1 polymer ?
#
loop_
_entity_poly.entity_id
_entity_poly.type
_entity_poly.pdbx_seq_one_letter_code
_entity_poly.pdbx_strand_id
1 'polypeptide(L)'
;MLKGDPSSLLFDQKEVILRSKSDEPYRLTPFIVTFCEGTLTYIDIKTFIEIGLKIVRFTMSRVTTTDKLKMLAMLDDAVKSYCEKYNVTAWPIAISVDIPNACIRTGLLSEEINDAHLILKENMIIELTSNANYKTKCDSKRIYMDDPYTVKKITPGTEISIRFGQIVLICTELIDSETIVCKVIRGGTMGSEAFVCIRGIKLERPPLLETDMELLMFARKFKVDIVTLNSIRYARTVKRTREFLKSEAYNPLIISTICEQEGLDNFDEILKASDAIILAREFLASNIVNKHQMIAIQLKLSAKCHQMGKPFFISGNILEDTMLKGVISNCDLNDITNAVLQGAGFVLKNYKDPTNLVKTINILDSVCRAVEPLSKTNDFWRLSNEFKIPVNAAEASILACALMAQQTQSLVVIIPTVTGRTAVHLSRVAPQAIILTVSTNPVIARQLQLYRGIVAIIYDNKPLSDWYDEMSARVQFAVRFGIKHDLLKYGCTYICLKKSTPTSSFCDNISLWKVVTEETEKHSKTEVIFRSPFEHRRSPIFVTLSNPNTTLVDIQKLMEAGINLIRFKMSHITKEDKIQLLAKVDKAAKMLSQKHGTSDWPVATAVELKTCIMKTGILQNQQEYLHLKEGTTVTLTCDVEDYNACTNQYIFVDNPYLTTDVNVEAEISIDQDEIILQCKMVLNEKSMKCIVTKSGKLGNLCQVCIRGGQHTQPYVTQKDLRIVQFAMEYQVDMIIVNYSRHADSIKKIKEFIGCKIKKPIIIAGICTREGLENIDGLIRESDGIMLSREYLAYELTGALSYKMNQIQKFVGAKCLKVGKPFYISGGIFRQALTNGKLCDHDVSDVTNAVLDGVVGFVLRECDNADTLLYVVNSLSDLCRSVEPLVNVRSEFWRMLEELKIPTNAAEAAALACVALANHTNAGAIILPTVSGRTAKSLLWIRPNCVVITVSNKTSTIRLLSTYRCVVSLMYNDTPHTNWSIEMERRTNFALEHAVKKGWLRFKDIYIILQKYSDVSSFCDVIKVSSVNIYKKTMVECDDYEAI
;
A
#
# COMPACT_ATOMS: atom_id res chain seq x y z
N MET A 1 14.56 -47.59 10.08
CA MET A 1 14.95 -47.60 11.52
C MET A 1 15.24 -46.17 11.94
N LEU A 2 14.80 -45.59 13.04
CA LEU A 2 13.88 -45.95 14.11
C LEU A 2 13.64 -44.62 14.87
N LYS A 3 12.40 -44.42 15.34
CA LYS A 3 11.98 -43.69 16.55
C LYS A 3 12.26 -42.17 16.67
N GLY A 4 11.19 -41.40 16.52
CA GLY A 4 11.00 -40.09 17.15
C GLY A 4 9.53 -39.90 17.51
N ASP A 5 9.21 -40.12 18.79
CA ASP A 5 8.02 -39.78 19.60
C ASP A 5 6.69 -39.33 18.90
N PRO A 6 5.55 -40.06 19.09
CA PRO A 6 4.23 -39.66 18.57
C PRO A 6 3.54 -38.50 19.32
N SER A 7 4.21 -37.84 20.27
CA SER A 7 3.61 -36.84 21.15
C SER A 7 3.90 -35.37 20.79
N SER A 8 4.75 -35.10 19.79
CA SER A 8 5.15 -33.73 19.39
C SER A 8 4.37 -33.15 18.19
N LEU A 9 3.36 -33.86 17.67
CA LEU A 9 2.54 -33.44 16.52
C LEU A 9 1.16 -32.85 16.89
N LEU A 10 0.89 -32.63 18.18
CA LEU A 10 -0.46 -32.31 18.69
C LEU A 10 -0.68 -30.91 19.27
N PHE A 11 0.30 -30.00 19.17
CA PHE A 11 0.14 -28.61 19.58
C PHE A 11 0.88 -27.71 18.59
N ASP A 12 0.25 -27.38 17.45
CA ASP A 12 -0.18 -25.99 17.23
C ASP A 12 -1.57 -25.87 16.55
N GLN A 13 -2.38 -26.93 16.59
CA GLN A 13 -3.81 -26.85 16.20
C GLN A 13 -4.68 -26.13 17.26
N LYS A 14 -4.13 -25.82 18.44
CA LYS A 14 -4.87 -25.11 19.50
C LYS A 14 -5.03 -23.60 19.26
N GLU A 15 -4.34 -23.02 18.29
CA GLU A 15 -4.48 -21.59 17.99
C GLU A 15 -5.64 -21.24 17.04
N VAL A 16 -6.33 -22.21 16.43
CA VAL A 16 -7.42 -21.89 15.48
C VAL A 16 -8.74 -21.63 16.19
N ILE A 17 -8.99 -22.23 17.36
CA ILE A 17 -10.32 -22.25 18.00
C ILE A 17 -10.51 -21.07 18.99
N LEU A 18 -9.43 -20.49 19.51
CA LEU A 18 -9.49 -19.41 20.52
C LEU A 18 -8.56 -18.23 20.17
N ARG A 19 -8.45 -17.87 18.89
CA ARG A 19 -7.92 -16.55 18.54
C ARG A 19 -8.96 -15.50 18.90
N SER A 20 -8.58 -14.51 19.70
CA SER A 20 -9.28 -13.22 19.83
C SER A 20 -9.22 -12.38 18.54
N LYS A 21 -9.13 -13.01 17.36
CA LYS A 21 -9.34 -12.36 16.07
C LYS A 21 -10.82 -12.46 15.71
N SER A 22 -11.64 -11.67 16.39
CA SER A 22 -13.01 -11.32 16.01
C SER A 22 -13.07 -10.41 14.78
N ASP A 23 -12.21 -10.62 13.78
CA ASP A 23 -11.70 -9.51 12.97
C ASP A 23 -11.62 -9.82 11.46
N GLU A 24 -12.45 -10.73 10.92
CA GLU A 24 -12.84 -10.53 9.52
C GLU A 24 -13.72 -9.28 9.47
N PRO A 25 -13.30 -8.22 8.76
CA PRO A 25 -14.02 -6.94 8.79
C PRO A 25 -15.40 -7.03 8.12
N TYR A 26 -15.66 -8.11 7.37
CA TYR A 26 -16.78 -8.17 6.45
C TYR A 26 -17.38 -9.56 6.31
N ARG A 27 -18.71 -9.61 6.18
CA ARG A 27 -19.51 -10.81 5.86
C ARG A 27 -19.57 -11.04 4.35
N LEU A 28 -19.21 -12.23 3.88
CA LEU A 28 -19.31 -12.63 2.47
C LEU A 28 -20.74 -13.00 2.07
N THR A 29 -21.53 -13.52 3.01
CA THR A 29 -22.88 -14.05 2.77
C THR A 29 -23.90 -12.92 2.53
N PRO A 30 -24.60 -12.91 1.38
CA PRO A 30 -25.60 -11.91 1.08
C PRO A 30 -26.93 -12.24 1.77
N PHE A 31 -27.71 -11.19 2.08
CA PHE A 31 -29.09 -11.34 2.51
C PHE A 31 -30.01 -10.38 1.75
N ILE A 32 -31.28 -10.77 1.65
CA ILE A 32 -32.37 -10.00 1.07
C ILE A 32 -33.36 -9.73 2.19
N VAL A 33 -33.71 -8.47 2.42
CA VAL A 33 -34.77 -8.11 3.39
C VAL A 33 -36.06 -7.84 2.63
N THR A 34 -37.13 -8.51 3.06
CA THR A 34 -38.47 -8.26 2.52
C THR A 34 -39.13 -7.13 3.31
N PHE A 35 -39.48 -6.04 2.64
CA PHE A 35 -40.27 -4.97 3.24
C PHE A 35 -41.74 -5.39 3.23
N CYS A 36 -42.31 -5.47 4.43
CA CYS A 36 -43.72 -5.76 4.67
C CYS A 36 -44.48 -4.46 4.97
N GLU A 37 -45.77 -4.43 4.66
CA GLU A 37 -46.61 -3.23 4.73
C GLU A 37 -46.75 -2.67 6.16
N GLY A 38 -46.93 -1.34 6.26
CA GLY A 38 -47.58 -0.67 7.41
C GLY A 38 -46.74 -0.36 8.64
N THR A 39 -45.51 -0.87 8.76
CA THR A 39 -44.70 -0.75 10.00
C THR A 39 -43.34 -0.06 9.83
N LEU A 40 -42.90 0.21 8.60
CA LEU A 40 -41.58 0.76 8.33
C LEU A 40 -41.58 2.28 8.26
N THR A 41 -40.69 2.89 9.03
CA THR A 41 -40.39 4.33 8.97
C THR A 41 -39.11 4.58 8.16
N TYR A 42 -38.89 5.85 7.80
CA TYR A 42 -37.62 6.29 7.20
C TYR A 42 -36.41 5.96 8.09
N ILE A 43 -36.59 6.04 9.42
CA ILE A 43 -35.54 5.76 10.40
C ILE A 43 -35.16 4.28 10.35
N ASP A 44 -36.14 3.37 10.27
CA ASP A 44 -35.89 1.93 10.19
C ASP A 44 -35.09 1.57 8.94
N ILE A 45 -35.47 2.11 7.79
CA ILE A 45 -34.76 1.88 6.51
C ILE A 45 -33.33 2.38 6.62
N LYS A 46 -33.11 3.58 7.18
CA LYS A 46 -31.76 4.12 7.41
C LYS A 46 -30.93 3.20 8.30
N THR A 47 -31.50 2.70 9.40
CA THR A 47 -30.82 1.73 10.27
C THR A 47 -30.47 0.45 9.54
N PHE A 48 -31.34 -0.05 8.66
CA PHE A 48 -31.04 -1.24 7.85
C PHE A 48 -29.86 -1.01 6.90
N ILE A 49 -29.77 0.18 6.28
CA ILE A 49 -28.63 0.54 5.42
C ILE A 49 -27.33 0.58 6.26
N GLU A 50 -27.39 1.15 7.46
CA GLU A 50 -26.23 1.23 8.38
C GLU A 50 -25.69 -0.14 8.80
N ILE A 51 -26.55 -1.14 8.99
CA ILE A 51 -26.15 -2.53 9.32
C ILE A 51 -25.82 -3.38 8.08
N GLY A 52 -25.75 -2.76 6.89
CA GLY A 52 -25.26 -3.40 5.66
C GLY A 52 -26.32 -4.04 4.78
N LEU A 53 -27.54 -3.49 4.75
CA LEU A 53 -28.57 -3.85 3.77
C LEU A 53 -28.10 -3.57 2.34
N LYS A 54 -28.19 -4.60 1.49
CA LYS A 54 -27.78 -4.54 0.09
C LYS A 54 -28.92 -4.72 -0.90
N ILE A 55 -29.94 -5.51 -0.53
CA ILE A 55 -31.05 -5.87 -1.41
C ILE A 55 -32.35 -5.77 -0.63
N VAL A 56 -33.28 -4.98 -1.15
CA VAL A 56 -34.64 -4.88 -0.63
C VAL A 56 -35.58 -5.60 -1.58
N ARG A 57 -36.39 -6.53 -1.05
CA ARG A 57 -37.48 -7.17 -1.77
C ARG A 57 -38.80 -6.56 -1.33
N PHE A 58 -39.57 -6.04 -2.27
CA PHE A 58 -40.90 -5.52 -2.01
C PHE A 58 -41.97 -6.57 -2.33
N THR A 59 -42.87 -6.78 -1.37
CA THR A 59 -44.10 -7.56 -1.60
C THR A 59 -45.17 -6.61 -2.14
N MET A 60 -45.34 -6.56 -3.46
CA MET A 60 -46.17 -5.54 -4.12
C MET A 60 -47.59 -6.03 -4.48
N SER A 61 -47.94 -7.27 -4.16
CA SER A 61 -49.17 -7.93 -4.59
C SER A 61 -50.45 -7.44 -3.89
N ARG A 62 -50.36 -6.58 -2.86
CA ARG A 62 -51.50 -6.12 -2.02
C ARG A 62 -51.46 -4.65 -1.63
N VAL A 63 -50.51 -3.91 -2.20
CA VAL A 63 -50.26 -2.51 -1.91
C VAL A 63 -50.96 -1.65 -2.95
N THR A 64 -51.58 -0.54 -2.55
CA THR A 64 -52.08 0.45 -3.53
C THR A 64 -50.92 1.04 -4.31
N THR A 65 -51.13 1.46 -5.57
CA THR A 65 -50.06 2.10 -6.36
C THR A 65 -49.44 3.30 -5.65
N THR A 66 -50.24 4.05 -4.88
CA THR A 66 -49.78 5.18 -4.06
C THR A 66 -48.81 4.73 -2.97
N ASP A 67 -49.12 3.67 -2.24
CA ASP A 67 -48.25 3.20 -1.15
C ASP A 67 -46.99 2.51 -1.69
N LYS A 68 -47.06 1.88 -2.88
CA LYS A 68 -45.87 1.41 -3.62
C LYS A 68 -44.90 2.55 -3.88
N LEU A 69 -45.41 3.69 -4.32
CA LEU A 69 -44.60 4.89 -4.60
C LEU A 69 -44.02 5.51 -3.34
N LYS A 70 -44.80 5.58 -2.25
CA LYS A 70 -44.31 6.07 -0.95
C LYS A 70 -43.13 5.24 -0.45
N MET A 71 -43.23 3.92 -0.51
CA MET A 71 -42.14 3.03 -0.08
C MET A 71 -40.87 3.21 -0.90
N LEU A 72 -40.99 3.38 -2.22
CA LEU A 72 -39.84 3.67 -3.08
C LEU A 72 -39.21 5.03 -2.75
N ALA A 73 -40.03 6.05 -2.51
CA ALA A 73 -39.56 7.39 -2.12
C ALA A 73 -38.81 7.37 -0.77
N MET A 74 -39.34 6.66 0.23
CA MET A 74 -38.68 6.52 1.54
C MET A 74 -37.32 5.83 1.42
N LEU A 75 -37.19 4.83 0.56
CA LEU A 75 -35.90 4.18 0.29
C LEU A 75 -34.93 5.12 -0.41
N ASP A 76 -35.39 5.88 -1.41
CA ASP A 76 -34.58 6.86 -2.13
C ASP A 76 -34.04 7.96 -1.21
N ASP A 77 -34.89 8.49 -0.33
CA ASP A 77 -34.49 9.50 0.66
C ASP A 77 -33.48 8.95 1.67
N ALA A 78 -33.66 7.70 2.14
CA ALA A 78 -32.71 7.06 3.05
C ALA A 78 -31.34 6.84 2.39
N VAL A 79 -31.33 6.44 1.11
CA VAL A 79 -30.12 6.30 0.31
C VAL A 79 -29.42 7.65 0.12
N LYS A 80 -30.15 8.73 -0.19
CA LYS A 80 -29.58 10.08 -0.32
C LYS A 80 -28.92 10.56 0.97
N SER A 81 -29.58 10.40 2.11
CA SER A 81 -29.00 10.76 3.42
C SER A 81 -27.70 9.99 3.69
N TYR A 82 -27.64 8.72 3.27
CA TYR A 82 -26.43 7.92 3.41
C TYR A 82 -25.32 8.38 2.44
N CYS A 83 -25.67 8.73 1.21
CA CYS A 83 -24.76 9.31 0.23
C CYS A 83 -24.11 10.60 0.74
N GLU A 84 -24.91 11.50 1.32
CA GLU A 84 -24.45 12.74 1.97
C GLU A 84 -23.49 12.44 3.14
N LYS A 85 -23.86 11.52 4.04
CA LYS A 85 -23.04 11.12 5.21
C LYS A 85 -21.65 10.64 4.80
N TYR A 86 -21.53 9.90 3.69
CA TYR A 86 -20.25 9.32 3.24
C TYR A 86 -19.57 10.10 2.12
N ASN A 87 -20.14 11.23 1.68
CA ASN A 87 -19.68 12.05 0.57
C ASN A 87 -19.47 11.23 -0.72
N VAL A 88 -20.49 10.47 -1.10
CA VAL A 88 -20.58 9.70 -2.35
C VAL A 88 -21.87 10.10 -3.06
N THR A 89 -21.93 9.97 -4.38
CA THR A 89 -23.13 10.38 -5.13
C THR A 89 -24.18 9.29 -5.28
N ALA A 90 -23.80 8.03 -5.04
CA ALA A 90 -24.71 6.90 -5.14
C ALA A 90 -24.29 5.76 -4.21
N TRP A 91 -25.29 5.09 -3.62
CA TRP A 91 -25.12 3.88 -2.83
C TRP A 91 -25.81 2.70 -3.53
N PRO A 92 -25.14 1.54 -3.71
CA PRO A 92 -25.63 0.47 -4.57
C PRO A 92 -26.60 -0.48 -3.82
N ILE A 93 -27.81 0.00 -3.49
CA ILE A 93 -28.89 -0.86 -2.96
C ILE A 93 -29.75 -1.38 -4.10
N ALA A 94 -29.86 -2.70 -4.24
CA ALA A 94 -30.69 -3.32 -5.27
C ALA A 94 -32.16 -3.40 -4.84
N ILE A 95 -33.05 -3.15 -5.79
CA ILE A 95 -34.49 -3.28 -5.61
C ILE A 95 -34.97 -4.56 -6.30
N SER A 96 -35.65 -5.42 -5.52
CA SER A 96 -36.33 -6.61 -5.99
C SER A 96 -37.84 -6.46 -5.85
N VAL A 97 -38.59 -6.87 -6.88
CA VAL A 97 -40.05 -6.98 -6.81
C VAL A 97 -40.45 -8.44 -6.78
N ASP A 98 -41.36 -8.76 -5.86
CA ASP A 98 -41.90 -10.09 -5.71
C ASP A 98 -43.13 -10.33 -6.58
N ILE A 99 -43.12 -11.42 -7.35
CA ILE A 99 -44.21 -11.85 -8.22
C ILE A 99 -44.77 -13.16 -7.65
N PRO A 100 -46.04 -13.19 -7.19
CA PRO A 100 -46.66 -14.38 -6.62
C PRO A 100 -46.65 -15.59 -7.55
N ASN A 101 -46.93 -15.40 -8.85
CA ASN A 101 -46.92 -16.42 -9.91
C ASN A 101 -47.55 -17.77 -9.51
N ALA A 102 -48.80 -18.01 -9.92
CA ALA A 102 -49.49 -19.30 -9.73
C ALA A 102 -49.55 -19.82 -8.27
N CYS A 103 -49.34 -18.95 -7.27
CA CYS A 103 -49.69 -19.23 -5.88
C CYS A 103 -51.20 -19.41 -5.72
N ILE A 104 -51.58 -20.32 -4.81
CA ILE A 104 -52.97 -20.60 -4.44
C ILE A 104 -53.23 -20.06 -3.03
N ARG A 105 -54.37 -19.41 -2.85
CA ARG A 105 -54.77 -18.73 -1.62
C ARG A 105 -56.26 -18.88 -1.33
N THR A 106 -56.62 -18.65 -0.07
CA THR A 106 -58.02 -18.58 0.33
C THR A 106 -58.67 -17.23 0.01
N GLY A 107 -59.96 -17.09 0.27
CA GLY A 107 -60.67 -15.80 0.17
C GLY A 107 -60.51 -14.91 1.41
N LEU A 108 -61.17 -13.75 1.40
CA LEU A 108 -61.35 -12.91 2.59
C LEU A 108 -62.34 -13.57 3.56
N LEU A 109 -62.09 -13.39 4.85
CA LEU A 109 -63.02 -13.77 5.92
C LEU A 109 -64.34 -12.99 5.77
N SER A 110 -65.45 -13.64 6.11
CA SER A 110 -66.76 -12.99 6.15
C SER A 110 -66.76 -11.80 7.12
N GLU A 111 -67.48 -10.73 6.77
CA GLU A 111 -67.64 -9.53 7.62
C GLU A 111 -68.28 -9.85 8.98
N GLU A 112 -68.97 -10.99 9.09
CA GLU A 112 -69.58 -11.47 10.34
C GLU A 112 -68.54 -11.97 11.38
N ILE A 113 -67.29 -12.17 10.96
CA ILE A 113 -66.19 -12.59 11.83
C ILE A 113 -65.46 -11.33 12.34
N ASN A 114 -65.80 -10.89 13.55
CA ASN A 114 -65.17 -9.73 14.20
C ASN A 114 -63.68 -9.95 14.57
N ASP A 115 -63.23 -11.21 14.61
CA ASP A 115 -61.83 -11.54 14.86
C ASP A 115 -60.99 -11.45 13.59
N ALA A 116 -59.73 -11.05 13.72
CA ALA A 116 -58.77 -11.03 12.60
C ALA A 116 -58.48 -12.44 12.03
N HIS A 117 -58.95 -13.50 12.70
CA HIS A 117 -58.64 -14.89 12.41
C HIS A 117 -59.85 -15.81 12.62
N LEU A 118 -60.07 -16.74 11.68
CA LEU A 118 -60.98 -17.87 11.79
C LEU A 118 -60.30 -19.04 12.53
N ILE A 119 -60.97 -19.68 13.48
CA ILE A 119 -60.45 -20.86 14.20
C ILE A 119 -61.11 -22.12 13.64
N LEU A 120 -60.32 -23.02 13.06
CA LEU A 120 -60.76 -24.35 12.62
C LEU A 120 -60.32 -25.39 13.65
N LYS A 121 -61.26 -26.17 14.18
CA LYS A 121 -60.97 -27.24 15.14
C LYS A 121 -60.75 -28.57 14.44
N GLU A 122 -59.96 -29.42 15.07
CA GLU A 122 -59.75 -30.80 14.61
C GLU A 122 -61.08 -31.56 14.54
N ASN A 123 -61.20 -32.45 13.54
CA ASN A 123 -62.40 -33.21 13.17
C ASN A 123 -63.58 -32.40 12.60
N MET A 124 -63.48 -31.07 12.42
CA MET A 124 -64.51 -30.32 11.70
C MET A 124 -64.60 -30.77 10.24
N ILE A 125 -65.82 -30.77 9.69
CA ILE A 125 -66.05 -30.96 8.25
C ILE A 125 -66.31 -29.59 7.64
N ILE A 126 -65.57 -29.25 6.60
CA ILE A 126 -65.64 -27.98 5.90
C ILE A 126 -65.68 -28.20 4.39
N GLU A 127 -66.23 -27.24 3.67
CA GLU A 127 -66.25 -27.22 2.23
C GLU A 127 -65.17 -26.27 1.70
N LEU A 128 -64.34 -26.76 0.78
CA LEU A 128 -63.39 -25.95 0.01
C LEU A 128 -63.99 -25.72 -1.37
N THR A 129 -64.20 -24.46 -1.75
CA THR A 129 -64.83 -24.10 -3.04
C THR A 129 -63.97 -23.14 -3.85
N SER A 130 -63.98 -23.28 -5.17
CA SER A 130 -63.38 -22.31 -6.12
C SER A 130 -64.42 -21.36 -6.72
N ASN A 131 -65.66 -21.39 -6.21
CA ASN A 131 -66.72 -20.50 -6.65
C ASN A 131 -66.48 -19.06 -6.18
N ALA A 132 -66.32 -18.14 -7.14
CA ALA A 132 -65.96 -16.75 -6.88
C ALA A 132 -66.95 -16.00 -5.97
N ASN A 133 -68.21 -16.46 -5.84
CA ASN A 133 -69.21 -15.85 -4.95
C ASN A 133 -68.82 -15.93 -3.46
N TYR A 134 -67.94 -16.87 -3.10
CA TYR A 134 -67.46 -17.06 -1.73
C TYR A 134 -66.10 -16.41 -1.48
N LYS A 135 -65.53 -15.71 -2.47
CA LYS A 135 -64.21 -15.07 -2.37
C LYS A 135 -64.09 -14.11 -1.19
N THR A 136 -65.19 -13.50 -0.74
CA THR A 136 -65.22 -12.58 0.42
C THR A 136 -66.07 -13.07 1.59
N LYS A 137 -66.42 -14.37 1.60
CA LYS A 137 -67.36 -14.96 2.55
C LYS A 137 -66.80 -16.24 3.19
N CYS A 138 -65.50 -16.28 3.47
CA CYS A 138 -64.90 -17.45 4.10
C CYS A 138 -65.31 -17.51 5.58
N ASP A 139 -65.80 -18.67 6.03
CA ASP A 139 -66.20 -18.94 7.41
C ASP A 139 -65.80 -20.34 7.89
N SER A 140 -66.28 -20.76 9.06
CA SER A 140 -65.96 -22.07 9.66
C SER A 140 -66.58 -23.27 8.93
N LYS A 141 -67.48 -23.06 7.98
CA LYS A 141 -68.13 -24.09 7.18
C LYS A 141 -67.58 -24.14 5.76
N ARG A 142 -67.34 -22.99 5.12
CA ARG A 142 -66.94 -22.90 3.72
C ARG A 142 -65.76 -21.94 3.52
N ILE A 143 -64.74 -22.42 2.82
CA ILE A 143 -63.52 -21.67 2.52
C ILE A 143 -63.34 -21.60 1.01
N TYR A 144 -63.21 -20.39 0.49
CA TYR A 144 -62.85 -20.18 -0.91
C TYR A 144 -61.38 -20.51 -1.15
N MET A 145 -61.04 -21.12 -2.29
CA MET A 145 -59.70 -21.34 -2.80
C MET A 145 -59.61 -20.81 -4.22
N ASP A 146 -58.65 -19.93 -4.49
CA ASP A 146 -58.56 -19.17 -5.73
C ASP A 146 -58.02 -19.95 -6.94
N ASP A 147 -58.22 -21.27 -7.00
CA ASP A 147 -57.70 -22.15 -8.06
C ASP A 147 -58.77 -23.06 -8.69
N PRO A 148 -59.61 -22.52 -9.60
CA PRO A 148 -60.67 -23.30 -10.26
C PRO A 148 -60.13 -24.36 -11.23
N TYR A 149 -58.84 -24.31 -11.57
CA TYR A 149 -58.22 -25.24 -12.50
C TYR A 149 -57.90 -26.57 -11.80
N THR A 150 -57.30 -26.49 -10.61
CA THR A 150 -56.80 -27.68 -9.91
C THR A 150 -57.88 -28.42 -9.12
N VAL A 151 -58.95 -27.75 -8.66
CA VAL A 151 -60.01 -28.41 -7.86
C VAL A 151 -60.56 -29.67 -8.52
N LYS A 152 -60.72 -29.63 -9.85
CA LYS A 152 -61.26 -30.74 -10.66
C LYS A 152 -60.40 -32.01 -10.63
N LYS A 153 -59.15 -31.92 -10.19
CA LYS A 153 -58.19 -33.04 -10.09
C LYS A 153 -57.99 -33.55 -8.67
N ILE A 154 -58.59 -32.92 -7.68
CA ILE A 154 -58.52 -33.37 -6.29
C ILE A 154 -59.36 -34.64 -6.16
N THR A 155 -58.79 -35.69 -5.58
CA THR A 155 -59.52 -36.94 -5.29
C THR A 155 -59.67 -37.14 -3.78
N PRO A 156 -60.68 -37.91 -3.31
CA PRO A 156 -60.74 -38.32 -1.91
C PRO A 156 -59.40 -38.90 -1.44
N GLY A 157 -58.99 -38.54 -0.22
CA GLY A 157 -57.67 -38.83 0.33
C GLY A 157 -56.60 -37.77 0.05
N THR A 158 -56.85 -36.80 -0.83
CA THR A 158 -55.89 -35.71 -1.09
C THR A 158 -55.72 -34.83 0.14
N GLU A 159 -54.47 -34.62 0.56
CA GLU A 159 -54.15 -33.72 1.66
C GLU A 159 -54.02 -32.28 1.14
N ILE A 160 -54.77 -31.37 1.76
CA ILE A 160 -54.73 -29.94 1.50
C ILE A 160 -54.28 -29.25 2.79
N SER A 161 -53.31 -28.36 2.67
CA SER A 161 -52.80 -27.61 3.81
C SER A 161 -53.00 -26.12 3.64
N ILE A 162 -53.37 -25.46 4.73
CA ILE A 162 -53.56 -24.01 4.79
C ILE A 162 -52.55 -23.44 5.79
N ARG A 163 -51.98 -22.27 5.47
CA ARG A 163 -50.92 -21.60 6.27
C ARG A 163 -49.73 -22.52 6.54
N PHE A 164 -49.13 -23.06 5.47
CA PHE A 164 -47.89 -23.85 5.54
C PHE A 164 -48.03 -25.09 6.43
N GLY A 165 -49.19 -25.75 6.35
CA GLY A 165 -49.49 -26.92 7.14
C GLY A 165 -50.15 -26.65 8.48
N GLN A 166 -50.17 -25.41 9.01
CA GLN A 166 -50.79 -25.14 10.32
C GLN A 166 -52.18 -25.77 10.43
N ILE A 167 -52.99 -25.64 9.38
CA ILE A 167 -54.22 -26.39 9.19
C ILE A 167 -53.97 -27.48 8.14
N VAL A 168 -54.38 -28.72 8.46
CA VAL A 168 -54.32 -29.86 7.54
C VAL A 168 -55.72 -30.41 7.34
N LEU A 169 -56.09 -30.56 6.07
CA LEU A 169 -57.38 -31.00 5.59
C LEU A 169 -57.15 -32.27 4.75
N ILE A 170 -58.05 -33.25 4.87
CA ILE A 170 -58.12 -34.38 3.93
C ILE A 170 -59.44 -34.30 3.19
N CYS A 171 -59.38 -34.29 1.87
CA CYS A 171 -60.56 -34.39 1.02
C CYS A 171 -61.27 -35.71 1.30
N THR A 172 -62.53 -35.68 1.71
CA THR A 172 -63.34 -36.88 1.95
C THR A 172 -64.28 -37.17 0.79
N GLU A 173 -64.81 -36.13 0.16
CA GLU A 173 -65.82 -36.25 -0.89
C GLU A 173 -65.70 -35.09 -1.89
N LEU A 174 -66.07 -35.35 -3.14
CA LEU A 174 -66.20 -34.36 -4.21
C LEU A 174 -67.69 -34.04 -4.35
N ILE A 175 -68.10 -32.78 -4.14
CA ILE A 175 -69.50 -32.38 -4.35
C ILE A 175 -69.73 -32.12 -5.84
N ASP A 176 -68.90 -31.25 -6.42
CA ASP A 176 -68.97 -30.85 -7.82
C ASP A 176 -67.59 -30.41 -8.35
N SER A 177 -67.53 -29.87 -9.56
CA SER A 177 -66.26 -29.45 -10.19
C SER A 177 -65.60 -28.23 -9.53
N GLU A 178 -66.30 -27.51 -8.65
CA GLU A 178 -65.82 -26.31 -7.96
C GLU A 178 -65.67 -26.52 -6.46
N THR A 179 -66.35 -27.51 -5.86
CA THR A 179 -66.48 -27.67 -4.40
C THR A 179 -66.18 -29.10 -3.92
N ILE A 180 -65.39 -29.19 -2.86
CA ILE A 180 -64.99 -30.46 -2.21
C ILE A 180 -65.27 -30.40 -0.71
N VAL A 181 -65.56 -31.55 -0.10
CA VAL A 181 -65.68 -31.71 1.35
C VAL A 181 -64.35 -32.17 1.90
N CYS A 182 -63.91 -31.52 2.96
CA CYS A 182 -62.68 -31.83 3.65
C CYS A 182 -62.91 -32.02 5.14
N LYS A 183 -62.23 -33.01 5.72
CA LYS A 183 -62.12 -33.18 7.17
C LYS A 183 -60.85 -32.48 7.67
N VAL A 184 -60.97 -31.64 8.69
CA VAL A 184 -59.84 -31.02 9.39
C VAL A 184 -59.14 -32.09 10.23
N ILE A 185 -57.94 -32.49 9.82
CA ILE A 185 -57.07 -33.41 10.57
C ILE A 185 -56.22 -32.66 11.58
N ARG A 186 -55.87 -31.40 11.29
CA ARG A 186 -55.18 -30.53 12.22
C ARG A 186 -55.82 -29.16 12.21
N GLY A 187 -56.33 -28.74 13.35
CA GLY A 187 -56.92 -27.42 13.55
C GLY A 187 -55.87 -26.31 13.64
N GLY A 188 -56.32 -25.05 13.52
CA GLY A 188 -55.47 -23.87 13.61
C GLY A 188 -56.22 -22.58 13.31
N THR A 189 -55.50 -21.45 13.33
CA THR A 189 -56.04 -20.12 13.03
C THR A 189 -55.77 -19.73 11.58
N MET A 190 -56.78 -19.28 10.84
CA MET A 190 -56.69 -18.85 9.45
C MET A 190 -57.07 -17.37 9.32
N GLY A 191 -56.17 -16.53 8.79
CA GLY A 191 -56.53 -15.17 8.36
C GLY A 191 -57.06 -15.13 6.93
N SER A 192 -57.52 -13.96 6.49
CA SER A 192 -57.87 -13.71 5.09
C SER A 192 -56.72 -14.04 4.11
N GLU A 193 -57.06 -14.62 2.98
CA GLU A 193 -56.15 -14.97 1.89
C GLU A 193 -54.89 -15.75 2.28
N ALA A 194 -55.09 -16.72 3.17
CA ALA A 194 -54.09 -17.67 3.60
C ALA A 194 -53.60 -18.52 2.42
N PHE A 195 -52.31 -18.88 2.42
CA PHE A 195 -51.76 -19.77 1.40
C PHE A 195 -52.34 -21.17 1.51
N VAL A 196 -52.59 -21.78 0.35
CA VAL A 196 -53.07 -23.16 0.21
C VAL A 196 -52.04 -23.98 -0.56
N CYS A 197 -51.79 -25.20 -0.10
CA CYS A 197 -50.87 -26.16 -0.71
C CYS A 197 -51.58 -27.51 -0.84
N ILE A 198 -51.57 -28.10 -2.03
CA ILE A 198 -52.27 -29.35 -2.33
C ILE A 198 -51.22 -30.44 -2.60
N ARG A 199 -51.23 -31.52 -1.82
CA ARG A 199 -50.22 -32.58 -1.91
C ARG A 199 -50.61 -33.68 -2.89
N GLY A 200 -49.60 -34.23 -3.57
CA GLY A 200 -49.74 -35.45 -4.36
C GLY A 200 -50.41 -35.28 -5.72
N ILE A 201 -50.70 -34.05 -6.14
CA ILE A 201 -51.32 -33.76 -7.45
C ILE A 201 -50.48 -32.76 -8.25
N LYS A 202 -50.60 -32.86 -9.58
CA LYS A 202 -50.00 -31.90 -10.51
C LYS A 202 -50.91 -30.68 -10.65
N LEU A 203 -50.38 -29.49 -10.41
CA LEU A 203 -51.16 -28.25 -10.37
C LEU A 203 -51.40 -27.71 -11.80
N GLU A 204 -52.65 -27.43 -12.16
CA GLU A 204 -53.02 -26.97 -13.52
C GLU A 204 -53.15 -25.45 -13.66
N ARG A 205 -53.06 -24.73 -12.54
CA ARG A 205 -53.10 -23.26 -12.52
C ARG A 205 -52.07 -22.67 -13.50
N PRO A 206 -52.50 -21.79 -14.43
CA PRO A 206 -51.60 -21.20 -15.41
C PRO A 206 -50.56 -20.27 -14.74
N PRO A 207 -49.31 -20.25 -15.22
CA PRO A 207 -48.29 -19.32 -14.74
C PRO A 207 -48.50 -17.91 -15.31
N LEU A 208 -48.05 -16.89 -14.57
CA LEU A 208 -48.16 -15.47 -14.91
C LEU A 208 -49.61 -15.03 -15.19
N LEU A 209 -50.39 -14.85 -14.12
CA LEU A 209 -51.75 -14.31 -14.20
C LEU A 209 -51.74 -12.84 -14.63
N GLU A 210 -52.91 -12.27 -14.95
CA GLU A 210 -53.04 -10.85 -15.32
C GLU A 210 -52.47 -9.92 -14.24
N THR A 211 -52.73 -10.21 -12.97
CA THR A 211 -52.18 -9.49 -11.82
C THR A 211 -50.65 -9.59 -11.72
N ASP A 212 -50.07 -10.74 -12.09
CA ASP A 212 -48.62 -10.90 -12.17
C ASP A 212 -48.04 -10.03 -13.31
N MET A 213 -48.73 -9.95 -14.45
CA MET A 213 -48.31 -9.12 -15.59
C MET A 213 -48.31 -7.63 -15.25
N GLU A 214 -49.28 -7.13 -14.47
CA GLU A 214 -49.30 -5.76 -13.98
C GLU A 214 -48.06 -5.43 -13.10
N LEU A 215 -47.67 -6.37 -12.22
CA LEU A 215 -46.47 -6.21 -11.40
C LEU A 215 -45.19 -6.23 -12.24
N LEU A 216 -45.14 -7.05 -13.30
CA LEU A 216 -44.03 -7.04 -14.26
C LEU A 216 -43.96 -5.73 -15.05
N MET A 217 -45.10 -5.14 -15.42
CA MET A 217 -45.15 -3.81 -16.04
C MET A 217 -44.66 -2.72 -15.07
N PHE A 218 -45.04 -2.81 -13.79
CA PHE A 218 -44.53 -1.92 -12.76
C PHE A 218 -43.01 -2.05 -12.62
N ALA A 219 -42.49 -3.27 -12.52
CA ALA A 219 -41.06 -3.57 -12.46
C ALA A 219 -40.30 -2.95 -13.64
N ARG A 220 -40.84 -3.08 -14.87
CA ARG A 220 -40.27 -2.49 -16.09
C ARG A 220 -40.31 -0.95 -16.07
N LYS A 221 -41.43 -0.36 -15.64
CA LYS A 221 -41.60 1.10 -15.57
C LYS A 221 -40.58 1.75 -14.63
N PHE A 222 -40.33 1.15 -13.48
CA PHE A 222 -39.41 1.67 -12.46
C PHE A 222 -37.99 1.11 -12.58
N LYS A 223 -37.71 0.34 -13.63
CA LYS A 223 -36.39 -0.27 -13.91
C LYS A 223 -35.79 -0.99 -12.70
N VAL A 224 -36.60 -1.81 -12.01
CA VAL A 224 -36.14 -2.54 -10.82
C VAL A 224 -35.02 -3.50 -11.17
N ASP A 225 -34.03 -3.66 -10.29
CA ASP A 225 -32.81 -4.40 -10.62
C ASP A 225 -33.04 -5.92 -10.69
N ILE A 226 -34.00 -6.42 -9.91
CA ILE A 226 -34.27 -7.85 -9.70
C ILE A 226 -35.78 -8.14 -9.72
N VAL A 227 -36.18 -9.25 -10.33
CA VAL A 227 -37.55 -9.80 -10.28
C VAL A 227 -37.50 -11.18 -9.62
N THR A 228 -38.23 -11.36 -8.52
CA THR A 228 -38.36 -12.65 -7.82
C THR A 228 -39.67 -13.32 -8.25
N LEU A 229 -39.59 -14.48 -8.89
CA LEU A 229 -40.75 -15.27 -9.30
C LEU A 229 -40.98 -16.40 -8.30
N ASN A 230 -42.14 -16.40 -7.63
CA ASN A 230 -42.52 -17.47 -6.72
C ASN A 230 -43.18 -18.66 -7.44
N SER A 231 -43.29 -19.81 -6.77
CA SER A 231 -43.97 -21.01 -7.29
C SER A 231 -43.57 -21.39 -8.73
N ILE A 232 -42.27 -21.38 -9.01
CA ILE A 232 -41.76 -21.77 -10.33
C ILE A 232 -41.78 -23.29 -10.48
N ARG A 233 -42.56 -23.77 -11.45
CA ARG A 233 -42.66 -25.19 -11.83
C ARG A 233 -41.91 -25.54 -13.11
N TYR A 234 -41.70 -24.58 -14.01
CA TYR A 234 -41.11 -24.82 -15.34
C TYR A 234 -40.18 -23.69 -15.79
N ALA A 235 -39.11 -24.06 -16.50
CA ALA A 235 -38.15 -23.11 -17.08
C ALA A 235 -38.77 -22.17 -18.13
N ARG A 236 -39.80 -22.64 -18.86
CA ARG A 236 -40.52 -21.83 -19.86
C ARG A 236 -41.09 -20.54 -19.27
N THR A 237 -41.55 -20.57 -18.02
CA THR A 237 -42.09 -19.40 -17.33
C THR A 237 -41.00 -18.35 -17.13
N VAL A 238 -39.82 -18.78 -16.67
CA VAL A 238 -38.66 -17.89 -16.47
C VAL A 238 -38.21 -17.27 -17.80
N LYS A 239 -38.15 -18.05 -18.88
CA LYS A 239 -37.80 -17.56 -20.23
C LYS A 239 -38.82 -16.53 -20.73
N ARG A 240 -40.12 -16.81 -20.61
CA ARG A 240 -41.19 -15.89 -21.00
C ARG A 240 -41.13 -14.58 -20.23
N THR A 241 -40.90 -14.62 -18.92
CA THR A 241 -40.70 -13.41 -18.11
C THR A 241 -39.49 -12.62 -18.59
N ARG A 242 -38.37 -13.30 -18.87
CA ARG A 242 -37.16 -12.64 -19.39
C ARG A 242 -37.41 -11.96 -20.72
N GLU A 243 -38.07 -12.62 -21.65
CA GLU A 243 -38.45 -12.07 -22.96
C GLU A 243 -39.36 -10.84 -22.82
N PHE A 244 -40.33 -10.88 -21.90
CA PHE A 244 -41.23 -9.76 -21.64
C PHE A 244 -40.53 -8.52 -21.07
N LEU A 245 -39.54 -8.72 -20.19
CA LEU A 245 -38.81 -7.63 -19.52
C LEU A 245 -37.66 -7.08 -20.38
N LYS A 246 -37.07 -7.90 -21.25
CA LYS A 246 -35.86 -7.56 -22.00
C LYS A 246 -36.11 -6.41 -22.98
N SER A 247 -35.35 -5.34 -22.82
CA SER A 247 -35.20 -4.26 -23.80
C SER A 247 -33.76 -3.76 -23.80
N GLU A 248 -33.34 -2.97 -24.79
CA GLU A 248 -31.96 -2.46 -24.86
C GLU A 248 -31.54 -1.68 -23.61
N ALA A 249 -32.49 -0.98 -22.97
CA ALA A 249 -32.24 -0.14 -21.80
C ALA A 249 -32.59 -0.79 -20.45
N TYR A 250 -33.11 -2.02 -20.43
CA TYR A 250 -33.58 -2.67 -19.21
C TYR A 250 -33.45 -4.20 -19.28
N ASN A 251 -32.71 -4.76 -18.33
CA ASN A 251 -32.46 -6.19 -18.20
C ASN A 251 -32.27 -6.58 -16.71
N PRO A 252 -33.36 -6.87 -15.99
CA PRO A 252 -33.29 -7.25 -14.58
C PRO A 252 -32.79 -8.69 -14.41
N LEU A 253 -32.24 -9.00 -13.24
CA LEU A 253 -31.97 -10.37 -12.84
C LEU A 253 -33.29 -11.07 -12.44
N ILE A 254 -33.42 -12.35 -12.75
CA ILE A 254 -34.59 -13.16 -12.39
C ILE A 254 -34.20 -14.22 -11.36
N ILE A 255 -34.81 -14.15 -10.19
CA ILE A 255 -34.68 -15.15 -9.13
C ILE A 255 -35.89 -16.08 -9.18
N SER A 256 -35.66 -17.39 -9.15
CA SER A 256 -36.75 -18.37 -9.12
C SER A 256 -36.84 -19.05 -7.76
N THR A 257 -38.03 -18.98 -7.17
CA THR A 257 -38.31 -19.63 -5.88
C THR A 257 -38.85 -21.05 -6.11
N ILE A 258 -38.19 -22.03 -5.48
CA ILE A 258 -38.60 -23.44 -5.46
C ILE A 258 -39.35 -23.71 -4.15
N CYS A 259 -40.62 -24.08 -4.26
CA CYS A 259 -41.52 -24.27 -3.12
C CYS A 259 -42.43 -25.51 -3.21
N GLU A 260 -42.38 -26.25 -4.33
CA GLU A 260 -43.27 -27.36 -4.66
C GLU A 260 -42.48 -28.49 -5.35
N GLN A 261 -43.03 -29.72 -5.35
CA GLN A 261 -42.39 -30.91 -5.92
C GLN A 261 -42.09 -30.76 -7.43
N GLU A 262 -43.01 -30.21 -8.22
CA GLU A 262 -42.78 -30.01 -9.67
C GLU A 262 -41.58 -29.11 -9.96
N GLY A 263 -41.35 -28.09 -9.13
CA GLY A 263 -40.18 -27.23 -9.24
C GLY A 263 -38.88 -27.97 -8.92
N LEU A 264 -38.91 -28.94 -7.99
CA LEU A 264 -37.78 -29.82 -7.71
C LEU A 264 -37.50 -30.78 -8.87
N ASP A 265 -38.55 -31.38 -9.43
CA ASP A 265 -38.44 -32.34 -10.52
C ASP A 265 -37.83 -31.70 -11.77
N ASN A 266 -38.21 -30.45 -12.06
CA ASN A 266 -37.71 -29.67 -13.20
C ASN A 266 -36.53 -28.74 -12.86
N PHE A 267 -35.89 -28.95 -11.70
CA PHE A 267 -34.94 -27.98 -11.13
C PHE A 267 -33.79 -27.64 -12.08
N ASP A 268 -33.22 -28.62 -12.78
CA ASP A 268 -32.04 -28.40 -13.64
C ASP A 268 -32.33 -27.47 -14.83
N GLU A 269 -33.54 -27.52 -15.39
CA GLU A 269 -33.94 -26.62 -16.45
C GLU A 269 -34.25 -25.22 -15.93
N ILE A 270 -34.89 -25.13 -14.76
CA ILE A 270 -35.19 -23.87 -14.08
C ILE A 270 -33.87 -23.17 -13.74
N LEU A 271 -32.95 -23.88 -13.10
CA LEU A 271 -31.62 -23.38 -12.73
C LEU A 271 -30.89 -22.81 -13.95
N LYS A 272 -30.96 -23.45 -15.12
CA LYS A 272 -30.36 -22.92 -16.37
C LYS A 272 -30.97 -21.58 -16.81
N ALA A 273 -32.28 -21.40 -16.66
CA ALA A 273 -33.00 -20.20 -17.09
C ALA A 273 -32.93 -19.01 -16.09
N SER A 274 -32.76 -19.30 -14.81
CA SER A 274 -32.75 -18.30 -13.71
C SER A 274 -31.37 -17.69 -13.48
N ASP A 275 -31.28 -16.49 -12.90
CA ASP A 275 -30.01 -15.89 -12.48
C ASP A 275 -29.63 -16.32 -11.05
N ALA A 276 -30.62 -16.60 -10.20
CA ALA A 276 -30.44 -17.14 -8.86
C ALA A 276 -31.66 -18.01 -8.45
N ILE A 277 -31.48 -18.79 -7.39
CA ILE A 277 -32.52 -19.67 -6.82
C ILE A 277 -32.80 -19.28 -5.36
N ILE A 278 -34.07 -19.26 -4.98
CA ILE A 278 -34.50 -19.28 -3.57
C ILE A 278 -35.15 -20.63 -3.27
N LEU A 279 -34.68 -21.33 -2.24
CA LEU A 279 -35.37 -22.47 -1.67
C LEU A 279 -36.28 -22.00 -0.53
N ALA A 280 -37.60 -22.06 -0.75
CA ALA A 280 -38.58 -21.68 0.27
C ALA A 280 -38.98 -22.91 1.09
N ARG A 281 -38.27 -23.13 2.21
CA ARG A 281 -38.31 -24.39 2.97
C ARG A 281 -39.64 -24.61 3.67
N GLU A 282 -40.26 -23.55 4.17
CA GLU A 282 -41.57 -23.60 4.82
C GLU A 282 -42.66 -24.07 3.86
N PHE A 283 -42.59 -23.65 2.60
CA PHE A 283 -43.52 -24.08 1.57
C PHE A 283 -43.18 -25.50 1.10
N LEU A 284 -41.91 -25.76 0.80
CA LEU A 284 -41.50 -27.04 0.23
C LEU A 284 -41.71 -28.19 1.20
N ALA A 285 -41.36 -28.02 2.49
CA ALA A 285 -41.61 -29.02 3.52
C ALA A 285 -43.09 -29.36 3.67
N SER A 286 -44.00 -28.44 3.31
CA SER A 286 -45.44 -28.67 3.31
C SER A 286 -45.97 -29.30 2.02
N ASN A 287 -45.15 -29.44 0.96
CA ASN A 287 -45.56 -29.98 -0.34
C ASN A 287 -44.85 -31.28 -0.75
N ILE A 288 -43.68 -31.58 -0.18
CA ILE A 288 -42.96 -32.83 -0.48
C ILE A 288 -43.51 -34.01 0.33
N VAL A 289 -43.45 -35.20 -0.29
CA VAL A 289 -43.94 -36.46 0.31
C VAL A 289 -43.10 -36.86 1.53
N ASN A 290 -41.78 -36.80 1.42
CA ASN A 290 -40.86 -37.16 2.50
C ASN A 290 -40.16 -35.93 3.09
N LYS A 291 -40.72 -35.40 4.17
CA LYS A 291 -40.20 -34.19 4.85
C LYS A 291 -38.80 -34.38 5.44
N HIS A 292 -38.41 -35.62 5.75
CA HIS A 292 -37.08 -35.92 6.29
C HIS A 292 -35.95 -35.67 5.27
N GLN A 293 -36.28 -35.53 3.98
CA GLN A 293 -35.31 -35.23 2.92
C GLN A 293 -35.03 -33.73 2.75
N MET A 294 -35.69 -32.83 3.48
CA MET A 294 -35.57 -31.38 3.28
C MET A 294 -34.11 -30.89 3.30
N ILE A 295 -33.30 -31.38 4.24
CA ILE A 295 -31.87 -31.03 4.32
C ILE A 295 -31.08 -31.62 3.14
N ALA A 296 -31.35 -32.86 2.74
CA ALA A 296 -30.71 -33.49 1.58
C ALA A 296 -31.04 -32.74 0.28
N ILE A 297 -32.29 -32.29 0.12
CA ILE A 297 -32.72 -31.45 -1.00
C ILE A 297 -31.95 -30.13 -0.98
N GLN A 298 -31.92 -29.43 0.15
CA GLN A 298 -31.16 -28.18 0.29
C GLN A 298 -29.69 -28.34 -0.14
N LEU A 299 -29.01 -29.37 0.36
CA LEU A 299 -27.61 -29.66 0.01
C LEU A 299 -27.43 -29.91 -1.50
N LYS A 300 -28.33 -30.71 -2.10
CA LYS A 300 -28.27 -31.04 -3.53
C LYS A 300 -28.52 -29.82 -4.42
N LEU A 301 -29.51 -28.99 -4.09
CA LEU A 301 -29.81 -27.78 -4.85
C LEU A 301 -28.70 -26.74 -4.72
N SER A 302 -28.18 -26.55 -3.50
CA SER A 302 -27.05 -25.66 -3.23
C SER A 302 -25.84 -26.03 -4.08
N ALA A 303 -25.41 -27.30 -4.03
CA ALA A 303 -24.28 -27.80 -4.80
C ALA A 303 -24.42 -27.57 -6.32
N LYS A 304 -25.61 -27.83 -6.88
CA LYS A 304 -25.90 -27.57 -8.30
C LYS A 304 -25.83 -26.08 -8.64
N CYS A 305 -26.30 -25.21 -7.76
CA CYS A 305 -26.21 -23.76 -7.95
C CYS A 305 -24.75 -23.29 -7.96
N HIS A 306 -23.93 -23.75 -7.00
CA HIS A 306 -22.50 -23.42 -6.96
C HIS A 306 -21.75 -23.91 -8.18
N GLN A 307 -22.03 -25.15 -8.63
CA GLN A 307 -21.43 -25.69 -9.86
C GLN A 307 -21.71 -24.79 -11.06
N MET A 308 -22.89 -24.20 -11.16
CA MET A 308 -23.26 -23.25 -12.23
C MET A 308 -22.85 -21.80 -11.97
N GLY A 309 -22.28 -21.48 -10.80
CA GLY A 309 -21.93 -20.11 -10.39
C GLY A 309 -23.14 -19.21 -10.16
N LYS A 310 -24.29 -19.78 -9.77
CA LYS A 310 -25.53 -19.05 -9.53
C LYS A 310 -25.79 -18.91 -8.03
N PRO A 311 -26.20 -17.73 -7.53
CA PRO A 311 -26.53 -17.54 -6.13
C PRO A 311 -27.69 -18.45 -5.69
N PHE A 312 -27.53 -19.03 -4.50
CA PHE A 312 -28.54 -19.85 -3.84
C PHE A 312 -28.92 -19.21 -2.51
N PHE A 313 -30.22 -19.02 -2.30
CA PHE A 313 -30.77 -18.39 -1.11
C PHE A 313 -31.76 -19.31 -0.43
N ILE A 314 -31.86 -19.20 0.89
CA ILE A 314 -32.86 -19.93 1.66
C ILE A 314 -33.85 -18.93 2.27
N SER A 315 -35.13 -19.28 2.24
CA SER A 315 -36.21 -18.55 2.88
C SER A 315 -37.05 -19.51 3.73
N GLY A 316 -37.61 -18.98 4.82
CA GLY A 316 -38.52 -19.71 5.70
C GLY A 316 -37.85 -20.62 6.71
N ASN A 317 -38.42 -20.66 7.90
CA ASN A 317 -37.92 -21.40 9.07
C ASN A 317 -36.45 -21.04 9.40
N ILE A 318 -36.01 -19.81 9.12
CA ILE A 318 -34.66 -19.31 9.43
C ILE A 318 -34.80 -18.11 10.34
N LEU A 319 -34.16 -18.17 11.51
CA LEU A 319 -34.17 -17.08 12.52
C LEU A 319 -35.61 -16.66 12.89
N GLU A 320 -36.55 -17.60 12.86
CA GLU A 320 -37.97 -17.29 12.97
C GLU A 320 -38.33 -16.84 14.40
N ASP A 321 -37.75 -17.51 15.42
CA ASP A 321 -37.90 -17.07 16.81
C ASP A 321 -37.27 -15.69 17.03
N THR A 322 -36.17 -15.41 16.34
CA THR A 322 -35.49 -14.10 16.44
C THR A 322 -36.33 -12.99 15.80
N MET A 323 -36.92 -13.25 14.63
CA MET A 323 -37.80 -12.28 13.95
C MET A 323 -39.09 -12.00 14.73
N LEU A 324 -39.66 -13.02 15.38
CA LEU A 324 -40.93 -12.91 16.10
C LEU A 324 -40.76 -12.40 17.54
N LYS A 325 -39.78 -12.93 18.28
CA LYS A 325 -39.60 -12.72 19.72
C LYS A 325 -38.34 -11.93 20.08
N GLY A 326 -37.43 -11.72 19.12
CA GLY A 326 -36.16 -11.02 19.36
C GLY A 326 -35.11 -11.86 20.10
N VAL A 327 -35.28 -13.18 20.21
CA VAL A 327 -34.40 -14.11 20.92
C VAL A 327 -33.95 -15.23 19.99
N ILE A 328 -32.66 -15.58 20.01
CA ILE A 328 -32.10 -16.69 19.24
C ILE A 328 -32.29 -18.03 19.96
N SER A 329 -32.73 -19.06 19.24
CA SER A 329 -32.79 -20.43 19.74
C SER A 329 -31.57 -21.25 19.29
N ASN A 330 -31.23 -22.32 20.01
CA ASN A 330 -30.15 -23.24 19.59
C ASN A 330 -30.44 -23.90 18.23
N CYS A 331 -31.71 -24.13 17.92
CA CYS A 331 -32.14 -24.65 16.63
C CYS A 331 -31.87 -23.64 15.50
N ASP A 332 -32.28 -22.38 15.70
CA ASP A 332 -32.01 -21.29 14.75
C ASP A 332 -30.51 -21.14 14.52
N LEU A 333 -29.70 -21.14 15.59
CA LEU A 333 -28.24 -20.99 15.52
C LEU A 333 -27.58 -22.13 14.72
N ASN A 334 -27.97 -23.38 14.97
CA ASN A 334 -27.44 -24.53 14.24
C ASN A 334 -27.82 -24.49 12.75
N ASP A 335 -29.04 -24.09 12.45
CA ASP A 335 -29.54 -24.07 11.08
C ASP A 335 -28.85 -22.98 10.24
N ILE A 336 -28.71 -21.76 10.76
CA ILE A 336 -27.95 -20.71 10.07
C ILE A 336 -26.47 -21.04 9.92
N THR A 337 -25.86 -21.68 10.93
CA THR A 337 -24.46 -22.10 10.89
C THR A 337 -24.23 -23.06 9.72
N ASN A 338 -25.10 -24.07 9.58
CA ASN A 338 -25.03 -25.02 8.48
C ASN A 338 -25.31 -24.37 7.11
N ALA A 339 -26.28 -23.46 7.03
CA ALA A 339 -26.57 -22.73 5.79
C ALA A 339 -25.40 -21.84 5.33
N VAL A 340 -24.72 -21.17 6.26
CA VAL A 340 -23.51 -20.37 5.97
C VAL A 340 -22.37 -21.26 5.49
N LEU A 341 -22.11 -22.40 6.14
CA LEU A 341 -21.09 -23.38 5.70
C LEU A 341 -21.36 -23.89 4.29
N GLN A 342 -22.63 -23.99 3.91
CA GLN A 342 -23.03 -24.40 2.55
C GLN A 342 -22.90 -23.27 1.53
N GLY A 343 -22.55 -22.05 1.93
CA GLY A 343 -22.45 -20.90 1.03
C GLY A 343 -23.80 -20.36 0.54
N ALA A 344 -24.88 -20.57 1.31
CA ALA A 344 -26.22 -20.06 0.99
C ALA A 344 -26.43 -18.63 1.52
N GLY A 345 -27.13 -17.80 0.75
CA GLY A 345 -27.65 -16.52 1.22
C GLY A 345 -29.00 -16.66 1.92
N PHE A 346 -29.50 -15.56 2.50
CA PHE A 346 -30.75 -15.57 3.27
C PHE A 346 -31.80 -14.59 2.76
N VAL A 347 -33.06 -14.99 2.77
CA VAL A 347 -34.21 -14.09 2.56
C VAL A 347 -34.95 -13.91 3.87
N LEU A 348 -34.76 -12.75 4.48
CA LEU A 348 -35.34 -12.32 5.75
C LEU A 348 -36.72 -11.70 5.49
N LYS A 349 -37.75 -12.21 6.16
CA LYS A 349 -39.15 -11.77 5.99
C LYS A 349 -39.98 -11.99 7.26
N ASN A 350 -41.22 -11.52 7.26
CA ASN A 350 -42.24 -11.79 8.31
C ASN A 350 -41.90 -11.29 9.73
N TYR A 351 -41.19 -10.18 9.87
CA TYR A 351 -41.03 -9.50 11.16
C TYR A 351 -42.23 -8.59 11.44
N LYS A 352 -42.62 -8.48 12.72
CA LYS A 352 -43.66 -7.53 13.18
C LYS A 352 -43.05 -6.23 13.72
N ASP A 353 -41.91 -6.35 14.38
CA ASP A 353 -41.15 -5.24 14.97
C ASP A 353 -39.84 -5.07 14.19
N PRO A 354 -39.60 -3.91 13.54
CA PRO A 354 -38.34 -3.58 12.88
C PRO A 354 -37.11 -3.79 13.77
N THR A 355 -37.25 -3.60 15.09
CA THR A 355 -36.16 -3.81 16.07
C THR A 355 -35.69 -5.26 16.10
N ASN A 356 -36.60 -6.22 15.95
CA ASN A 356 -36.25 -7.64 15.89
C ASN A 356 -35.53 -7.99 14.59
N LEU A 357 -35.84 -7.32 13.48
CA LEU A 357 -35.09 -7.47 12.24
C LEU A 357 -33.65 -6.96 12.41
N VAL A 358 -33.44 -5.81 13.07
CA VAL A 358 -32.09 -5.31 13.38
C VAL A 358 -31.31 -6.32 14.23
N LYS A 359 -31.92 -6.84 15.30
CA LYS A 359 -31.31 -7.92 16.11
C LYS A 359 -30.96 -9.13 15.27
N THR A 360 -31.85 -9.54 14.37
CA THR A 360 -31.66 -10.70 13.51
C THR A 360 -30.49 -10.52 12.54
N ILE A 361 -30.36 -9.34 11.93
CA ILE A 361 -29.23 -9.03 11.04
C ILE A 361 -27.91 -9.00 11.81
N ASN A 362 -27.89 -8.46 13.03
CA ASN A 362 -26.68 -8.44 13.86
C ASN A 362 -26.26 -9.86 14.30
N ILE A 363 -27.24 -10.71 14.65
CA ILE A 363 -27.00 -12.13 14.95
C ILE A 363 -26.45 -12.85 13.72
N LEU A 364 -27.09 -12.66 12.56
CA LEU A 364 -26.65 -13.26 11.31
C LEU A 364 -25.23 -12.82 10.94
N ASP A 365 -24.91 -11.53 11.10
CA ASP A 365 -23.56 -11.00 10.87
C ASP A 365 -22.53 -11.66 11.79
N SER A 366 -22.86 -11.77 13.09
CA SER A 366 -22.00 -12.40 14.09
C SER A 366 -21.71 -13.87 13.76
N VAL A 367 -22.73 -14.62 13.34
CA VAL A 367 -22.56 -16.02 12.95
C VAL A 367 -21.78 -16.14 11.66
N CYS A 368 -22.04 -15.31 10.65
CA CYS A 368 -21.29 -15.37 9.40
C CYS A 368 -19.80 -15.12 9.62
N ARG A 369 -19.44 -14.10 10.41
CA ARG A 369 -18.03 -13.80 10.76
C ARG A 369 -17.35 -14.95 11.50
N ALA A 370 -18.10 -15.71 12.31
CA ALA A 370 -17.57 -16.88 13.01
C ALA A 370 -17.41 -18.12 12.10
N VAL A 371 -18.30 -18.28 11.12
CA VAL A 371 -18.43 -19.52 10.35
C VAL A 371 -17.73 -19.48 8.99
N GLU A 372 -17.79 -18.36 8.27
CA GLU A 372 -17.19 -18.21 6.94
C GLU A 372 -15.68 -18.56 6.89
N PRO A 373 -14.86 -18.26 7.92
CA PRO A 373 -13.47 -18.70 7.97
C PRO A 373 -13.26 -20.22 7.93
N LEU A 374 -14.23 -21.01 8.41
CA LEU A 374 -14.12 -22.47 8.51
C LEU A 374 -14.28 -23.17 7.14
N SER A 375 -14.88 -22.50 6.15
CA SER A 375 -15.14 -23.03 4.80
C SER A 375 -13.91 -22.91 3.86
N LYS A 376 -12.82 -22.26 4.30
CA LYS A 376 -11.79 -21.67 3.42
C LYS A 376 -10.90 -22.64 2.62
N THR A 377 -10.70 -23.90 2.98
CA THR A 377 -9.57 -24.70 2.42
C THR A 377 -9.91 -25.63 1.24
N ASN A 378 -11.13 -26.18 1.13
CA ASN A 378 -11.43 -27.23 0.14
C ASN A 378 -12.25 -26.77 -1.09
N ASP A 379 -12.98 -25.65 -0.99
CA ASP A 379 -13.93 -25.28 -2.06
C ASP A 379 -13.26 -24.80 -3.35
N PHE A 380 -12.16 -24.04 -3.27
CA PHE A 380 -11.44 -23.56 -4.46
C PHE A 380 -10.99 -24.71 -5.37
N TRP A 381 -10.30 -25.72 -4.82
CA TRP A 381 -9.79 -26.84 -5.60
C TRP A 381 -10.90 -27.71 -6.17
N ARG A 382 -11.95 -27.98 -5.37
CA ARG A 382 -13.13 -28.72 -5.83
C ARG A 382 -13.79 -28.00 -7.01
N LEU A 383 -14.10 -26.72 -6.86
CA LEU A 383 -14.78 -25.92 -7.89
C LEU A 383 -13.88 -25.71 -9.12
N SER A 384 -12.57 -25.56 -8.94
CA SER A 384 -11.61 -25.44 -10.05
C SER A 384 -11.56 -26.71 -10.91
N ASN A 385 -11.66 -27.89 -10.28
CA ASN A 385 -11.69 -29.18 -10.98
C ASN A 385 -13.01 -29.45 -11.73
N GLU A 386 -14.08 -28.71 -11.41
CA GLU A 386 -15.36 -28.81 -12.12
C GLU A 386 -15.35 -28.06 -13.46
N PHE A 387 -14.34 -27.23 -13.74
CA PHE A 387 -14.20 -26.58 -15.04
C PHE A 387 -13.82 -27.60 -16.12
N LYS A 388 -14.44 -27.46 -17.29
CA LYS A 388 -14.12 -28.28 -18.46
C LYS A 388 -12.77 -27.86 -19.03
N ILE A 389 -11.83 -28.81 -19.15
CA ILE A 389 -10.50 -28.58 -19.72
C ILE A 389 -10.55 -28.80 -21.25
N PRO A 390 -9.87 -27.96 -22.08
CA PRO A 390 -9.18 -26.74 -21.69
C PRO A 390 -10.16 -25.62 -21.32
N VAL A 391 -9.84 -24.89 -20.27
CA VAL A 391 -10.58 -23.67 -19.89
C VAL A 391 -10.32 -22.55 -20.88
N ASN A 392 -11.25 -21.61 -21.02
CA ASN A 392 -11.03 -20.43 -21.85
C ASN A 392 -10.12 -19.41 -21.14
N ALA A 393 -9.63 -18.41 -21.87
CA ALA A 393 -8.65 -17.45 -21.35
C ALA A 393 -9.19 -16.60 -20.17
N ALA A 394 -10.48 -16.25 -20.17
CA ALA A 394 -11.09 -15.53 -19.06
C ALA A 394 -11.14 -16.40 -17.79
N GLU A 395 -11.56 -17.66 -17.93
CA GLU A 395 -11.56 -18.64 -16.85
C GLU A 395 -10.15 -18.89 -16.30
N ALA A 396 -9.14 -18.97 -17.17
CA ALA A 396 -7.75 -19.10 -16.76
C ALA A 396 -7.28 -17.89 -15.91
N SER A 397 -7.59 -16.66 -16.32
CA SER A 397 -7.26 -15.45 -15.54
C SER A 397 -7.97 -15.42 -14.19
N ILE A 398 -9.22 -15.92 -14.11
CA ILE A 398 -9.98 -16.01 -12.87
C ILE A 398 -9.38 -17.04 -11.91
N LEU A 399 -9.04 -18.23 -12.41
CA LEU A 399 -8.39 -19.29 -11.62
C LEU A 399 -7.02 -18.82 -11.11
N ALA A 400 -6.23 -18.17 -11.97
CA ALA A 400 -4.94 -17.60 -11.58
C ALA A 400 -5.09 -16.48 -10.54
N CYS A 401 -6.11 -15.63 -10.65
CA CYS A 401 -6.38 -14.56 -9.69
C CYS A 401 -6.80 -15.11 -8.33
N ALA A 402 -7.69 -16.11 -8.31
CA ALA A 402 -8.14 -16.77 -7.08
C ALA A 402 -6.98 -17.51 -6.39
N LEU A 403 -6.15 -18.22 -7.16
CA LEU A 403 -4.95 -18.87 -6.66
C LEU A 403 -3.95 -17.85 -6.11
N MET A 404 -3.69 -16.76 -6.85
CA MET A 404 -2.80 -15.70 -6.38
C MET A 404 -3.32 -15.10 -5.08
N ALA A 405 -4.63 -14.80 -4.97
CA ALA A 405 -5.23 -14.26 -3.75
C ALA A 405 -5.03 -15.18 -2.54
N GLN A 406 -5.20 -16.48 -2.75
CA GLN A 406 -4.99 -17.49 -1.73
C GLN A 406 -3.50 -17.59 -1.32
N GLN A 407 -2.58 -17.62 -2.28
CA GLN A 407 -1.13 -17.75 -2.01
C GLN A 407 -0.54 -16.49 -1.35
N THR A 408 -1.04 -15.31 -1.69
CA THR A 408 -0.56 -14.03 -1.14
C THR A 408 -1.33 -13.58 0.09
N GLN A 409 -2.31 -14.38 0.54
CA GLN A 409 -3.26 -14.07 1.62
C GLN A 409 -3.88 -12.68 1.47
N SER A 410 -4.19 -12.29 0.23
CA SER A 410 -4.75 -10.97 -0.06
C SER A 410 -6.19 -10.90 0.43
N LEU A 411 -6.50 -9.83 1.16
CA LEU A 411 -7.85 -9.65 1.75
C LEU A 411 -8.89 -9.28 0.70
N VAL A 412 -8.48 -8.57 -0.35
CA VAL A 412 -9.38 -8.02 -1.36
C VAL A 412 -8.82 -8.24 -2.77
N VAL A 413 -9.72 -8.59 -3.70
CA VAL A 413 -9.52 -8.55 -5.15
C VAL A 413 -10.33 -7.39 -5.71
N ILE A 414 -9.66 -6.41 -6.31
CA ILE A 414 -10.27 -5.25 -6.95
C ILE A 414 -10.53 -5.55 -8.43
N ILE A 415 -11.78 -5.36 -8.88
CA ILE A 415 -12.19 -5.56 -10.28
C ILE A 415 -12.96 -4.35 -10.80
N PRO A 416 -12.33 -3.49 -11.60
CA PRO A 416 -13.04 -2.50 -12.40
C PRO A 416 -13.88 -3.20 -13.47
N THR A 417 -15.18 -2.92 -13.54
CA THR A 417 -16.10 -3.64 -14.43
C THR A 417 -17.20 -2.74 -14.98
N VAL A 418 -17.78 -3.14 -16.11
CA VAL A 418 -18.96 -2.48 -16.70
C VAL A 418 -20.11 -3.47 -16.85
N THR A 419 -19.81 -4.74 -17.11
CA THR A 419 -20.81 -5.81 -17.31
C THR A 419 -20.95 -6.75 -16.12
N GLY A 420 -20.04 -6.69 -15.14
CA GLY A 420 -20.02 -7.56 -13.95
C GLY A 420 -19.53 -8.99 -14.19
N ARG A 421 -19.39 -9.46 -15.45
CA ARG A 421 -19.11 -10.87 -15.79
C ARG A 421 -17.88 -11.46 -15.10
N THR A 422 -16.75 -10.76 -15.12
CA THR A 422 -15.51 -11.23 -14.46
C THR A 422 -15.71 -11.43 -12.96
N ALA A 423 -16.42 -10.51 -12.29
CA ALA A 423 -16.66 -10.61 -10.86
C ALA A 423 -17.62 -11.76 -10.51
N VAL A 424 -18.65 -11.98 -11.33
CA VAL A 424 -19.56 -13.13 -11.21
C VAL A 424 -18.80 -14.45 -11.37
N HIS A 425 -17.96 -14.56 -12.40
CA HIS A 425 -17.18 -15.77 -12.61
C HIS A 425 -16.12 -15.99 -11.52
N LEU A 426 -15.53 -14.92 -10.98
CA LEU A 426 -14.62 -15.04 -9.84
C LEU A 426 -15.38 -15.49 -8.57
N SER A 427 -16.58 -14.96 -8.32
CA SER A 427 -17.42 -15.42 -7.20
C SER A 427 -17.75 -16.91 -7.28
N ARG A 428 -17.91 -17.48 -8.49
CA ARG A 428 -18.15 -18.92 -8.70
C ARG A 428 -17.03 -19.81 -8.13
N VAL A 429 -15.77 -19.40 -8.20
CA VAL A 429 -14.64 -20.17 -7.65
C VAL A 429 -14.42 -19.92 -6.15
N ALA A 430 -15.31 -19.15 -5.52
CA ALA A 430 -15.34 -18.86 -4.10
C ALA A 430 -13.96 -18.45 -3.53
N PRO A 431 -13.33 -17.39 -4.06
CA PRO A 431 -12.06 -16.93 -3.54
C PRO A 431 -12.19 -16.58 -2.06
N GLN A 432 -11.11 -16.78 -1.31
CA GLN A 432 -11.06 -16.42 0.10
C GLN A 432 -11.09 -14.89 0.32
N ALA A 433 -10.77 -14.11 -0.72
CA ALA A 433 -10.73 -12.66 -0.71
C ALA A 433 -12.09 -12.03 -1.04
N ILE A 434 -12.36 -10.85 -0.46
CA ILE A 434 -13.51 -10.02 -0.81
C ILE A 434 -13.32 -9.50 -2.25
N ILE A 435 -14.35 -9.59 -3.08
CA ILE A 435 -14.31 -9.09 -4.46
C ILE A 435 -14.88 -7.65 -4.46
N LEU A 436 -13.99 -6.66 -4.41
CA LEU A 436 -14.36 -5.25 -4.46
C LEU A 436 -14.45 -4.77 -5.91
N THR A 437 -15.67 -4.59 -6.42
CA THR A 437 -15.91 -4.23 -7.82
C THR A 437 -16.25 -2.77 -7.98
N VAL A 438 -15.68 -2.13 -9.00
CA VAL A 438 -15.89 -0.71 -9.28
C VAL A 438 -16.57 -0.57 -10.63
N SER A 439 -17.83 -0.12 -10.64
CA SER A 439 -18.63 -0.02 -11.86
C SER A 439 -19.08 1.40 -12.15
N THR A 440 -18.95 1.82 -13.41
CA THR A 440 -19.57 3.06 -13.91
C THR A 440 -21.04 2.88 -14.27
N ASN A 441 -21.52 1.63 -14.34
CA ASN A 441 -22.93 1.34 -14.51
C ASN A 441 -23.57 1.05 -13.15
N PRO A 442 -24.45 1.93 -12.63
CA PRO A 442 -25.04 1.78 -11.31
C PRO A 442 -26.03 0.61 -11.24
N VAL A 443 -26.69 0.25 -12.35
CA VAL A 443 -27.57 -0.94 -12.42
C VAL A 443 -26.76 -2.21 -12.17
N ILE A 444 -25.59 -2.32 -12.81
CA ILE A 444 -24.71 -3.49 -12.64
C ILE A 444 -24.14 -3.53 -11.23
N ALA A 445 -23.76 -2.38 -10.65
CA ALA A 445 -23.29 -2.32 -9.26
C ALA A 445 -24.36 -2.83 -8.28
N ARG A 446 -25.63 -2.44 -8.46
CA ARG A 446 -26.75 -2.94 -7.65
C ARG A 446 -26.98 -4.44 -7.86
N GLN A 447 -27.04 -4.89 -9.11
CA GLN A 447 -27.25 -6.31 -9.43
C GLN A 447 -26.15 -7.23 -8.88
N LEU A 448 -24.89 -6.77 -8.84
CA LEU A 448 -23.76 -7.53 -8.31
C LEU A 448 -23.85 -7.79 -6.79
N GLN A 449 -24.67 -7.03 -6.05
CA GLN A 449 -24.91 -7.28 -4.63
C GLN A 449 -25.55 -8.66 -4.33
N LEU A 450 -26.13 -9.30 -5.35
CA LEU A 450 -26.74 -10.63 -5.24
C LEU A 450 -25.71 -11.74 -5.00
N TYR A 451 -24.45 -11.52 -5.38
CA TYR A 451 -23.43 -12.57 -5.39
C TYR A 451 -22.62 -12.59 -4.10
N ARG A 452 -22.30 -13.80 -3.64
CA ARG A 452 -21.49 -14.02 -2.45
C ARG A 452 -20.09 -13.43 -2.61
N GLY A 453 -19.62 -12.75 -1.57
CA GLY A 453 -18.28 -12.16 -1.50
C GLY A 453 -18.07 -10.91 -2.35
N ILE A 454 -19.06 -10.47 -3.13
CA ILE A 454 -18.96 -9.25 -3.93
C ILE A 454 -19.39 -8.02 -3.11
N VAL A 455 -18.55 -7.00 -3.13
CA VAL A 455 -18.86 -5.64 -2.71
C VAL A 455 -18.74 -4.76 -3.95
N ALA A 456 -19.88 -4.35 -4.51
CA ALA A 456 -19.89 -3.46 -5.65
C ALA A 456 -20.03 -2.01 -5.20
N ILE A 457 -19.25 -1.12 -5.80
CA ILE A 457 -19.30 0.34 -5.59
C ILE A 457 -19.45 1.06 -6.94
N ILE A 458 -20.08 2.23 -6.88
CA ILE A 458 -20.37 3.04 -8.07
C ILE A 458 -19.25 4.07 -8.24
N TYR A 459 -18.73 4.16 -9.46
CA TYR A 459 -17.77 5.19 -9.86
C TYR A 459 -18.46 6.19 -10.79
N ASP A 460 -18.62 7.40 -10.32
CA ASP A 460 -19.44 8.45 -10.91
C ASP A 460 -18.62 9.69 -11.34
N ASN A 461 -17.31 9.67 -11.08
CA ASN A 461 -16.41 10.72 -11.53
C ASN A 461 -16.47 10.87 -13.06
N LYS A 462 -16.20 12.09 -13.53
CA LYS A 462 -16.14 12.38 -14.97
C LYS A 462 -15.15 11.44 -15.66
N PRO A 463 -15.53 10.81 -16.78
CA PRO A 463 -14.62 9.94 -17.52
C PRO A 463 -13.39 10.73 -17.96
N LEU A 464 -12.22 10.14 -17.78
CA LEU A 464 -10.95 10.72 -18.23
C LEU A 464 -10.76 10.41 -19.72
N SER A 465 -9.99 11.25 -20.41
CA SER A 465 -9.71 11.07 -21.85
C SER A 465 -8.79 9.88 -22.12
N ASP A 466 -7.85 9.62 -21.21
CA ASP A 466 -6.98 8.45 -21.24
C ASP A 466 -7.58 7.27 -20.46
N TRP A 467 -7.64 6.11 -21.11
CA TRP A 467 -8.23 4.91 -20.53
C TRP A 467 -7.42 4.32 -19.38
N TYR A 468 -6.09 4.44 -19.41
CA TYR A 468 -5.22 3.93 -18.34
C TYR A 468 -5.33 4.78 -17.08
N ASP A 469 -5.39 6.10 -17.24
CA ASP A 469 -5.67 7.04 -16.15
C ASP A 469 -7.04 6.78 -15.54
N GLU A 470 -8.06 6.58 -16.37
CA GLU A 470 -9.40 6.22 -15.91
C GLU A 470 -9.39 4.92 -15.11
N MET A 471 -8.71 3.89 -15.61
CA MET A 471 -8.59 2.60 -14.94
C MET A 471 -7.85 2.71 -13.60
N SER A 472 -6.77 3.48 -13.56
CA SER A 472 -6.01 3.77 -12.33
C SER A 472 -6.86 4.49 -11.30
N ALA A 473 -7.61 5.51 -11.72
CA ALA A 473 -8.49 6.28 -10.85
C ALA A 473 -9.60 5.40 -10.23
N ARG A 474 -10.15 4.46 -11.00
CA ARG A 474 -11.13 3.47 -10.48
C ARG A 474 -10.52 2.55 -9.43
N VAL A 475 -9.30 2.04 -9.65
CA VAL A 475 -8.60 1.19 -8.67
C VAL A 475 -8.30 1.96 -7.39
N GLN A 476 -7.78 3.18 -7.50
CA GLN A 476 -7.50 4.03 -6.33
C GLN A 476 -8.76 4.38 -5.56
N PHE A 477 -9.87 4.65 -6.27
CA PHE A 477 -11.17 4.85 -5.63
C PHE A 477 -11.60 3.64 -4.80
N ALA A 478 -11.44 2.42 -5.34
CA ALA A 478 -11.67 1.20 -4.56
C ALA A 478 -10.73 1.05 -3.37
N VAL A 479 -9.44 1.34 -3.51
CA VAL A 479 -8.49 1.25 -2.39
C VAL A 479 -8.88 2.22 -1.26
N ARG A 480 -9.22 3.47 -1.60
CA ARG A 480 -9.68 4.48 -0.63
C ARG A 480 -10.98 4.07 0.04
N PHE A 481 -11.93 3.56 -0.73
CA PHE A 481 -13.16 3.00 -0.19
C PHE A 481 -12.86 1.84 0.76
N GLY A 482 -11.99 0.92 0.36
CA GLY A 482 -11.59 -0.23 1.16
C GLY A 482 -10.98 0.16 2.50
N ILE A 483 -10.11 1.18 2.53
CA ILE A 483 -9.53 1.72 3.77
C ILE A 483 -10.57 2.40 4.64
N LYS A 484 -11.42 3.26 4.06
CA LYS A 484 -12.46 4.02 4.78
C LYS A 484 -13.51 3.12 5.44
N HIS A 485 -13.73 1.93 4.86
CA HIS A 485 -14.73 0.96 5.32
C HIS A 485 -14.10 -0.30 5.95
N ASP A 486 -12.84 -0.22 6.38
CA ASP A 486 -12.10 -1.30 7.06
C ASP A 486 -12.00 -2.63 6.28
N LEU A 487 -12.29 -2.64 4.97
CA LEU A 487 -12.11 -3.80 4.09
C LEU A 487 -10.63 -4.05 3.77
N LEU A 488 -9.84 -2.99 3.74
CA LEU A 488 -8.40 -3.00 3.53
C LEU A 488 -7.72 -2.30 4.70
N LYS A 489 -6.80 -3.00 5.37
CA LYS A 489 -5.92 -2.40 6.37
C LYS A 489 -4.58 -2.07 5.72
N TYR A 490 -3.94 -1.01 6.19
CA TYR A 490 -2.58 -0.69 5.77
C TYR A 490 -1.62 -1.84 6.09
N GLY A 491 -0.70 -2.10 5.16
CA GLY A 491 0.20 -3.25 5.15
C GLY A 491 -0.36 -4.54 4.54
N CYS A 492 -1.68 -4.67 4.31
CA CYS A 492 -2.26 -5.88 3.73
C CYS A 492 -2.00 -5.98 2.22
N THR A 493 -1.98 -7.18 1.64
CA THR A 493 -1.91 -7.33 0.18
C THR A 493 -3.31 -7.30 -0.44
N TYR A 494 -3.43 -6.74 -1.64
CA TYR A 494 -4.63 -6.81 -2.47
C TYR A 494 -4.24 -7.13 -3.92
N ILE A 495 -5.16 -7.73 -4.66
CA ILE A 495 -4.95 -8.06 -6.08
C ILE A 495 -5.84 -7.17 -6.92
N CYS A 496 -5.34 -6.74 -8.08
CA CYS A 496 -6.13 -6.05 -9.09
C CYS A 496 -6.24 -6.94 -10.33
N LEU A 497 -7.47 -7.31 -10.69
CA LEU A 497 -7.81 -8.05 -11.90
C LEU A 497 -8.56 -7.11 -12.85
N LYS A 498 -7.89 -6.70 -13.93
CA LYS A 498 -8.42 -5.71 -14.89
C LYS A 498 -8.08 -6.11 -16.31
N LYS A 499 -8.63 -5.36 -17.27
CA LYS A 499 -8.17 -5.44 -18.66
C LYS A 499 -6.77 -4.83 -18.77
N SER A 500 -5.93 -5.37 -19.63
CA SER A 500 -4.61 -4.84 -20.00
C SER A 500 -4.72 -3.64 -20.95
N THR A 501 -5.73 -3.66 -21.82
CA THR A 501 -6.00 -2.67 -22.87
C THR A 501 -7.50 -2.46 -23.03
N PRO A 502 -7.95 -1.32 -23.58
CA PRO A 502 -9.37 -1.07 -23.85
C PRO A 502 -9.99 -2.10 -24.81
N THR A 503 -9.19 -2.64 -25.73
CA THR A 503 -9.60 -3.63 -26.74
C THR A 503 -9.71 -5.06 -26.21
N SER A 504 -9.18 -5.35 -25.01
CA SER A 504 -9.23 -6.71 -24.46
C SER A 504 -10.68 -7.12 -24.16
N SER A 505 -11.04 -8.36 -24.48
CA SER A 505 -12.41 -8.86 -24.35
C SER A 505 -12.75 -9.31 -22.91
N PHE A 506 -11.74 -9.61 -22.10
CA PHE A 506 -11.86 -10.04 -20.69
C PHE A 506 -10.73 -9.42 -19.84
N CYS A 507 -10.80 -9.60 -18.52
CA CYS A 507 -9.72 -9.17 -17.62
C CYS A 507 -8.55 -10.15 -17.70
N ASP A 508 -7.47 -9.73 -18.34
CA ASP A 508 -6.28 -10.51 -18.66
C ASP A 508 -5.03 -10.04 -17.89
N ASN A 509 -5.14 -8.95 -17.11
CA ASN A 509 -4.06 -8.41 -16.30
C ASN A 509 -4.33 -8.64 -14.80
N ILE A 510 -3.46 -9.42 -14.17
CA ILE A 510 -3.47 -9.70 -12.72
C ILE A 510 -2.23 -9.03 -12.13
N SER A 511 -2.41 -8.20 -11.11
CA SER A 511 -1.31 -7.53 -10.42
C SER A 511 -1.49 -7.61 -8.90
N LEU A 512 -0.41 -7.90 -8.19
CA LEU A 512 -0.37 -7.96 -6.73
C LEU A 512 0.15 -6.63 -6.18
N TRP A 513 -0.55 -6.09 -5.20
CA TRP A 513 -0.25 -4.81 -4.57
C TRP A 513 -0.28 -4.97 -3.06
N LYS A 514 0.39 -4.06 -2.34
CA LYS A 514 0.24 -3.91 -0.90
C LYS A 514 -0.54 -2.63 -0.65
N VAL A 515 -1.51 -2.66 0.25
CA VAL A 515 -2.10 -1.46 0.85
C VAL A 515 -0.98 -0.82 1.63
N VAL A 516 -0.50 0.31 1.18
CA VAL A 516 0.61 1.00 1.82
C VAL A 516 -0.03 2.07 2.72
N THR A 517 0.28 2.10 4.03
CA THR A 517 0.30 3.41 4.72
C THR A 517 1.56 4.08 4.26
N GLU A 518 1.58 5.41 4.24
CA GLU A 518 2.84 6.16 4.17
C GLU A 518 3.92 5.73 5.21
N GLU A 519 3.62 4.85 6.19
CA GLU A 519 4.49 4.52 7.35
C GLU A 519 4.96 3.04 7.52
N THR A 520 4.51 2.03 6.77
CA THR A 520 4.80 0.58 7.06
C THR A 520 5.84 -0.12 6.16
N GLU A 521 7.08 0.38 6.20
CA GLU A 521 8.32 -0.30 5.72
C GLU A 521 9.07 -1.08 6.83
N LYS A 522 8.64 -0.99 8.10
CA LYS A 522 9.53 -1.22 9.25
C LYS A 522 9.81 -2.67 9.68
N HIS A 523 9.25 -3.72 9.05
CA HIS A 523 9.50 -5.13 9.43
C HIS A 523 10.27 -5.94 8.36
N SER A 524 11.58 -5.71 8.29
CA SER A 524 12.57 -6.56 7.59
C SER A 524 13.68 -7.05 8.53
N LYS A 525 13.50 -7.02 9.86
CA LYS A 525 14.63 -6.76 10.77
C LYS A 525 15.27 -7.93 11.54
N THR A 526 14.75 -9.16 11.58
CA THR A 526 15.28 -10.17 12.53
C THR A 526 16.39 -11.09 11.98
N GLU A 527 16.37 -11.50 10.71
CA GLU A 527 17.47 -12.29 10.10
C GLU A 527 18.70 -11.44 9.71
N VAL A 528 18.55 -10.12 9.71
CA VAL A 528 19.57 -9.19 9.19
C VAL A 528 20.67 -8.93 10.22
N ILE A 529 20.35 -9.06 11.52
CA ILE A 529 21.24 -8.69 12.63
C ILE A 529 22.44 -9.64 12.79
N PHE A 530 22.30 -10.93 12.42
CA PHE A 530 23.36 -11.94 12.60
C PHE A 530 24.16 -12.26 11.32
N ARG A 531 24.02 -11.47 10.25
CA ARG A 531 24.83 -11.65 9.03
C ARG A 531 26.27 -11.20 9.29
N SER A 532 27.23 -11.95 8.76
CA SER A 532 28.64 -11.52 8.75
C SER A 532 28.77 -10.17 8.04
N PRO A 533 29.64 -9.26 8.54
CA PRO A 533 29.94 -8.00 7.87
C PRO A 533 30.38 -8.21 6.43
N PHE A 534 30.16 -7.22 5.56
CA PHE A 534 30.75 -7.27 4.23
C PHE A 534 32.29 -7.22 4.32
N GLU A 535 32.96 -7.98 3.44
CA GLU A 535 34.42 -7.93 3.29
C GLU A 535 34.90 -6.54 2.85
N HIS A 536 34.06 -5.79 2.12
CA HIS A 536 34.36 -4.45 1.61
C HIS A 536 33.34 -3.42 2.11
N ARG A 537 33.86 -2.28 2.57
CA ARG A 537 33.06 -1.11 2.98
C ARG A 537 32.56 -0.33 1.77
N ARG A 538 31.27 -0.03 1.71
CA ARG A 538 30.63 0.68 0.59
C ARG A 538 30.62 2.19 0.78
N SER A 539 30.53 2.68 2.02
CA SER A 539 30.41 4.11 2.32
C SER A 539 31.80 4.77 2.30
N PRO A 540 32.04 5.88 1.58
CA PRO A 540 33.32 6.56 1.59
C PRO A 540 33.52 7.41 2.85
N ILE A 541 34.78 7.57 3.25
CA ILE A 541 35.19 8.38 4.40
C ILE A 541 36.05 9.55 3.90
N PHE A 542 35.66 10.76 4.26
CA PHE A 542 36.39 11.99 3.98
C PHE A 542 37.05 12.47 5.27
N VAL A 543 38.32 12.85 5.19
CA VAL A 543 39.08 13.37 6.33
C VAL A 543 39.47 14.81 6.09
N THR A 544 39.36 15.65 7.12
CA THR A 544 39.75 17.06 7.05
C THR A 544 41.17 17.25 7.54
N LEU A 545 42.05 17.85 6.71
CA LEU A 545 43.40 18.25 7.08
C LEU A 545 43.57 19.77 7.00
N SER A 546 44.19 20.33 8.04
CA SER A 546 44.47 21.76 8.18
C SER A 546 45.87 22.05 8.73
N ASN A 547 46.52 21.07 9.37
CA ASN A 547 47.85 21.22 9.94
C ASN A 547 48.94 20.98 8.86
N PRO A 548 49.76 21.97 8.49
CA PRO A 548 50.85 21.77 7.53
C PRO A 548 51.92 20.79 8.03
N ASN A 549 52.02 20.59 9.34
CA ASN A 549 52.99 19.69 9.97
C ASN A 549 52.57 18.21 9.90
N THR A 550 51.38 17.87 9.41
CA THR A 550 51.00 16.46 9.20
C THR A 550 52.05 15.76 8.33
N THR A 551 52.54 14.61 8.80
CA THR A 551 53.64 13.91 8.14
C THR A 551 53.15 13.11 6.94
N LEU A 552 54.07 12.79 6.02
CA LEU A 552 53.77 11.94 4.87
C LEU A 552 53.31 10.54 5.32
N VAL A 553 53.88 10.02 6.40
CA VAL A 553 53.59 8.69 6.95
C VAL A 553 52.17 8.65 7.51
N ASP A 554 51.73 9.70 8.20
CA ASP A 554 50.37 9.77 8.72
C ASP A 554 49.34 9.77 7.60
N ILE A 555 49.61 10.52 6.53
CA ILE A 555 48.75 10.53 5.32
C ILE A 555 48.70 9.13 4.70
N GLN A 556 49.84 8.42 4.60
CA GLN A 556 49.87 7.03 4.10
C GLN A 556 49.04 6.09 4.96
N LYS A 557 49.18 6.14 6.30
CA LYS A 557 48.39 5.32 7.22
C LYS A 557 46.89 5.56 7.04
N LEU A 558 46.47 6.82 6.92
CA LEU A 558 45.06 7.16 6.68
C LEU A 558 44.55 6.62 5.33
N MET A 559 45.35 6.75 4.28
CA MET A 559 45.04 6.19 2.95
C MET A 559 44.92 4.66 2.98
N GLU A 560 45.83 3.96 3.67
CA GLU A 560 45.77 2.50 3.84
C GLU A 560 44.57 2.06 4.69
N ALA A 561 44.19 2.83 5.70
CA ALA A 561 42.96 2.61 6.48
C ALA A 561 41.67 2.83 5.65
N GLY A 562 41.80 3.33 4.43
CA GLY A 562 40.75 3.39 3.44
C GLY A 562 39.98 4.70 3.41
N ILE A 563 40.63 5.85 3.62
CA ILE A 563 39.99 7.14 3.29
C ILE A 563 39.81 7.26 1.76
N ASN A 564 38.77 7.98 1.35
CA ASN A 564 38.44 8.18 -0.07
C ASN A 564 38.73 9.60 -0.53
N LEU A 565 38.69 10.56 0.39
CA LEU A 565 38.91 11.98 0.07
C LEU A 565 39.59 12.71 1.22
N ILE A 566 40.49 13.62 0.87
CA ILE A 566 41.11 14.56 1.79
C ILE A 566 40.54 15.96 1.53
N ARG A 567 39.86 16.52 2.53
CA ARG A 567 39.31 17.87 2.53
C ARG A 567 40.30 18.83 3.17
N PHE A 568 40.68 19.88 2.45
CA PHE A 568 41.56 20.92 2.95
C PHE A 568 40.76 22.13 3.41
N LYS A 569 40.96 22.55 4.67
CA LYS A 569 40.46 23.85 5.12
C LYS A 569 41.33 24.96 4.56
N MET A 570 40.72 25.91 3.88
CA MET A 570 41.46 27.00 3.21
C MET A 570 41.64 28.24 4.09
N SER A 571 40.90 28.31 5.20
CA SER A 571 40.96 29.38 6.18
C SER A 571 42.19 29.23 7.08
N HIS A 572 42.91 30.33 7.34
CA HIS A 572 44.02 30.42 8.30
C HIS A 572 45.34 29.72 7.92
N ILE A 573 45.52 29.31 6.65
CA ILE A 573 46.76 28.70 6.13
C ILE A 573 47.31 29.49 4.93
N THR A 574 48.64 29.61 4.83
CA THR A 574 49.34 30.31 3.74
C THR A 574 49.18 29.59 2.40
N LYS A 575 49.51 30.25 1.28
CA LYS A 575 49.42 29.60 -0.05
C LYS A 575 50.46 28.48 -0.16
N GLU A 576 51.64 28.69 0.41
CA GLU A 576 52.79 27.79 0.39
C GLU A 576 52.48 26.49 1.14
N ASP A 577 51.93 26.60 2.35
CA ASP A 577 51.52 25.45 3.17
C ASP A 577 50.48 24.57 2.46
N LYS A 578 49.53 25.21 1.76
CA LYS A 578 48.50 24.50 0.98
C LYS A 578 49.12 23.67 -0.14
N ILE A 579 50.10 24.23 -0.85
CA ILE A 579 50.80 23.55 -1.94
C ILE A 579 51.61 22.36 -1.38
N GLN A 580 52.31 22.56 -0.27
CA GLN A 580 53.08 21.49 0.36
C GLN A 580 52.20 20.32 0.79
N LEU A 581 51.04 20.60 1.39
CA LEU A 581 50.13 19.57 1.85
C LEU A 581 49.52 18.76 0.67
N LEU A 582 49.14 19.43 -0.43
CA LEU A 582 48.72 18.77 -1.67
C LEU A 582 49.83 17.87 -2.24
N ALA A 583 51.07 18.37 -2.28
CA ALA A 583 52.21 17.60 -2.77
C ALA A 583 52.50 16.35 -1.90
N LYS A 584 52.33 16.45 -0.57
CA LYS A 584 52.42 15.29 0.34
C LYS A 584 51.37 14.23 0.01
N VAL A 585 50.12 14.64 -0.26
CA VAL A 585 49.04 13.71 -0.64
C VAL A 585 49.37 12.97 -1.93
N ASP A 586 49.79 13.68 -2.98
CA ASP A 586 50.18 13.02 -4.25
C ASP A 586 51.39 12.08 -4.07
N LYS A 587 52.36 12.45 -3.23
CA LYS A 587 53.52 11.61 -2.93
C LYS A 587 53.11 10.35 -2.15
N ALA A 588 52.21 10.47 -1.18
CA ALA A 588 51.70 9.34 -0.41
C ALA A 588 50.96 8.34 -1.31
N ALA A 589 50.07 8.82 -2.18
CA ALA A 589 49.34 7.99 -3.14
C ALA A 589 50.29 7.22 -4.08
N LYS A 590 51.33 7.88 -4.61
CA LYS A 590 52.36 7.23 -5.44
C LYS A 590 53.10 6.13 -4.69
N MET A 591 53.54 6.39 -3.46
CA MET A 591 54.24 5.39 -2.66
C MET A 591 53.36 4.17 -2.34
N LEU A 592 52.07 4.38 -2.07
CA LEU A 592 51.13 3.27 -1.83
C LEU A 592 50.86 2.47 -3.09
N SER A 593 50.74 3.13 -4.24
CA SER A 593 50.58 2.44 -5.52
C SER A 593 51.77 1.52 -5.82
N GLN A 594 52.99 1.97 -5.53
CA GLN A 594 54.21 1.16 -5.64
C GLN A 594 54.23 0.02 -4.63
N LYS A 595 53.91 0.28 -3.35
CA LYS A 595 53.86 -0.72 -2.28
C LYS A 595 52.90 -1.86 -2.58
N HIS A 596 51.72 -1.56 -3.14
CA HIS A 596 50.67 -2.54 -3.39
C HIS A 596 50.63 -3.07 -4.84
N GLY A 597 51.56 -2.64 -5.69
CA GLY A 597 51.63 -3.04 -7.10
C GLY A 597 50.40 -2.61 -7.90
N THR A 598 49.82 -1.45 -7.58
CA THR A 598 48.70 -0.87 -8.33
C THR A 598 49.18 0.28 -9.19
N SER A 599 48.44 0.55 -10.28
CA SER A 599 48.76 1.64 -11.21
C SER A 599 48.51 3.04 -10.65
N ASP A 600 47.61 3.16 -9.66
CA ASP A 600 47.30 4.39 -8.95
C ASP A 600 46.68 4.04 -7.59
N TRP A 601 46.59 5.01 -6.68
CA TRP A 601 45.86 4.90 -5.42
C TRP A 601 44.73 5.94 -5.40
N PRO A 602 43.45 5.54 -5.53
CA PRO A 602 42.35 6.45 -5.85
C PRO A 602 41.84 7.21 -4.63
N VAL A 603 42.55 8.27 -4.24
CA VAL A 603 42.13 9.23 -3.21
C VAL A 603 41.88 10.60 -3.82
N ALA A 604 40.67 11.11 -3.64
CA ALA A 604 40.28 12.44 -4.11
C ALA A 604 40.76 13.55 -3.17
N THR A 605 40.82 14.76 -3.72
CA THR A 605 41.10 15.98 -2.97
C THR A 605 39.92 16.94 -3.04
N ALA A 606 39.63 17.62 -1.93
CA ALA A 606 38.64 18.70 -1.91
C ALA A 606 39.16 19.96 -1.23
N VAL A 607 38.69 21.12 -1.67
CA VAL A 607 38.85 22.37 -0.92
C VAL A 607 37.55 22.76 -0.25
N GLU A 608 37.66 23.29 0.96
CA GLU A 608 36.56 23.95 1.64
C GLU A 608 36.47 25.42 1.23
N LEU A 609 35.28 25.84 0.83
CA LEU A 609 34.87 27.21 0.65
C LEU A 609 33.79 27.53 1.69
N LYS A 610 33.95 28.61 2.46
CA LYS A 610 32.95 29.06 3.43
C LYS A 610 32.45 30.44 3.05
N THR A 611 31.28 30.50 2.42
CA THR A 611 30.70 31.75 1.92
C THR A 611 29.88 32.45 3.01
N CYS A 612 29.84 33.79 3.02
CA CYS A 612 28.90 34.56 3.85
C CYS A 612 28.95 34.28 5.38
N ILE A 613 30.12 33.95 5.94
CA ILE A 613 30.27 33.80 7.39
C ILE A 613 30.42 35.17 8.03
N MET A 614 29.77 35.38 9.17
CA MET A 614 30.00 36.56 10.01
C MET A 614 30.96 36.24 11.17
N LYS A 615 31.78 37.22 11.54
CA LYS A 615 32.78 37.16 12.59
C LYS A 615 32.80 38.45 13.41
N THR A 616 33.23 38.31 14.66
CA THR A 616 33.52 39.45 15.52
C THR A 616 34.83 40.14 15.14
N GLY A 617 35.02 41.34 15.66
CA GLY A 617 36.30 42.05 15.56
C GLY A 617 37.40 41.48 16.46
N ILE A 618 38.46 42.27 16.60
CA ILE A 618 39.59 42.05 17.50
C ILE A 618 39.32 42.78 18.82
N LEU A 619 39.64 42.12 19.92
CA LEU A 619 39.50 42.61 21.28
C LEU A 619 40.45 43.78 21.54
N GLN A 620 39.94 44.80 22.24
CA GLN A 620 40.75 45.94 22.66
C GLN A 620 41.90 45.49 23.58
N ASN A 621 43.02 46.21 23.56
CA ASN A 621 44.19 45.97 24.43
C ASN A 621 44.87 44.59 24.25
N GLN A 622 44.72 43.94 23.09
CA GLN A 622 45.33 42.63 22.79
C GLN A 622 44.96 41.52 23.79
N GLN A 623 43.77 41.63 24.40
CA GLN A 623 43.30 40.58 25.29
C GLN A 623 43.03 39.28 24.52
N GLU A 624 43.29 38.15 25.16
CA GLU A 624 43.02 36.83 24.58
C GLU A 624 41.51 36.51 24.60
N TYR A 625 40.83 36.90 25.68
CA TYR A 625 39.38 36.76 25.80
C TYR A 625 38.75 37.81 26.72
N LEU A 626 37.46 38.08 26.50
CA LEU A 626 36.58 38.85 27.39
C LEU A 626 35.49 37.95 27.97
N HIS A 627 35.02 38.23 29.19
CA HIS A 627 33.89 37.49 29.78
C HIS A 627 32.63 38.34 29.78
N LEU A 628 31.60 37.86 29.10
CA LEU A 628 30.28 38.51 29.06
C LEU A 628 29.38 37.88 30.11
N LYS A 629 28.85 38.70 31.01
CA LYS A 629 27.98 38.26 32.11
C LYS A 629 26.52 38.23 31.67
N GLU A 630 25.79 37.22 32.11
CA GLU A 630 24.35 37.10 31.87
C GLU A 630 23.59 38.31 32.44
N GLY A 631 22.55 38.74 31.74
CA GLY A 631 21.75 39.93 32.07
C GLY A 631 22.42 41.26 31.72
N THR A 632 23.70 41.29 31.36
CA THR A 632 24.35 42.54 30.94
C THR A 632 23.93 42.95 29.54
N THR A 633 23.96 44.26 29.29
CA THR A 633 23.62 44.82 27.98
C THR A 633 24.88 45.10 27.18
N VAL A 634 24.89 44.69 25.92
CA VAL A 634 25.99 44.86 24.97
C VAL A 634 25.46 45.45 23.67
N THR A 635 26.24 46.32 23.05
CA THR A 635 25.94 46.89 21.73
C THR A 635 26.69 46.11 20.66
N LEU A 636 25.97 45.55 19.70
CA LEU A 636 26.58 45.01 18.48
C LEU A 636 26.62 46.11 17.43
N THR A 637 27.75 46.25 16.74
CA THR A 637 27.96 47.29 15.73
C THR A 637 28.61 46.71 14.48
N CYS A 638 28.26 47.22 13.31
CA CYS A 638 28.98 46.94 12.06
C CYS A 638 29.86 48.11 11.61
N ASP A 639 30.19 49.04 12.51
CA ASP A 639 31.08 50.16 12.20
C ASP A 639 32.55 49.72 12.16
N VAL A 640 33.21 49.93 11.03
CA VAL A 640 34.56 49.41 10.77
C VAL A 640 35.60 50.02 11.71
N GLU A 641 35.35 51.21 12.25
CA GLU A 641 36.20 51.86 13.25
C GLU A 641 36.32 51.02 14.53
N ASP A 642 35.28 50.25 14.87
CA ASP A 642 35.24 49.39 16.06
C ASP A 642 35.87 48.00 15.84
N TYR A 643 36.36 47.70 14.63
CA TYR A 643 36.92 46.39 14.28
C TYR A 643 38.05 45.96 15.23
N ASN A 644 38.90 46.88 15.70
CA ASN A 644 40.00 46.58 16.63
C ASN A 644 39.72 47.01 18.08
N ALA A 645 38.47 47.35 18.41
CA ALA A 645 38.09 47.96 19.68
C ALA A 645 36.94 47.21 20.38
N CYS A 646 36.83 45.88 20.20
CA CYS A 646 35.79 45.10 20.86
C CYS A 646 36.01 45.06 22.39
N THR A 647 34.96 45.38 23.14
CA THR A 647 34.90 45.40 24.61
C THR A 647 33.71 44.59 25.12
N ASN A 648 33.53 44.54 26.45
CA ASN A 648 32.34 43.92 27.06
C ASN A 648 31.05 44.72 26.83
N GLN A 649 31.14 45.95 26.30
CA GLN A 649 29.99 46.81 25.99
C GLN A 649 29.77 47.01 24.50
N TYR A 650 30.80 46.89 23.67
CA TYR A 650 30.74 47.10 22.21
C TYR A 650 31.42 45.95 21.48
N ILE A 651 30.70 45.26 20.60
CA ILE A 651 31.24 44.15 19.82
C ILE A 651 31.00 44.44 18.34
N PHE A 652 32.08 44.53 17.58
CA PHE A 652 32.02 44.62 16.12
C PHE A 652 31.59 43.27 15.52
N VAL A 653 30.74 43.29 14.50
CA VAL A 653 30.38 42.16 13.65
C VAL A 653 30.57 42.56 12.19
N ASP A 654 31.28 41.74 11.40
CA ASP A 654 31.61 41.99 9.99
C ASP A 654 30.43 41.81 9.01
N ASN A 655 29.25 42.30 9.39
CA ASN A 655 28.07 42.34 8.53
C ASN A 655 27.57 43.78 8.32
N PRO A 656 27.81 44.39 7.14
CA PRO A 656 27.28 45.72 6.83
C PRO A 656 25.75 45.83 6.88
N TYR A 657 25.03 44.71 6.81
CA TYR A 657 23.57 44.64 6.85
C TYR A 657 23.03 44.19 8.22
N LEU A 658 23.86 44.21 9.28
CA LEU A 658 23.55 43.64 10.59
C LEU A 658 22.17 44.06 11.13
N THR A 659 21.85 45.34 11.09
CA THR A 659 20.60 45.90 11.63
C THR A 659 19.37 45.61 10.76
N THR A 660 19.58 45.24 9.50
CA THR A 660 18.52 44.80 8.57
C THR A 660 18.30 43.29 8.66
N ASP A 661 19.38 42.54 8.88
CA ASP A 661 19.40 41.08 8.93
C ASP A 661 18.86 40.53 10.26
N VAL A 662 18.90 41.33 11.34
CA VAL A 662 18.47 40.93 12.68
C VAL A 662 17.13 41.58 13.08
N ASN A 663 16.13 40.76 13.38
CA ASN A 663 14.86 41.23 13.94
C ASN A 663 14.96 41.48 15.46
N VAL A 664 14.10 42.37 15.99
CA VAL A 664 13.93 42.52 17.44
C VAL A 664 13.48 41.19 18.06
N GLU A 665 14.00 40.89 19.25
CA GLU A 665 13.91 39.61 19.96
C GLU A 665 14.67 38.43 19.34
N ALA A 666 15.37 38.61 18.21
CA ALA A 666 16.19 37.54 17.62
C ALA A 666 17.36 37.16 18.53
N GLU A 667 17.68 35.86 18.52
CA GLU A 667 18.84 35.31 19.22
C GLU A 667 20.08 35.34 18.33
N ILE A 668 21.19 35.78 18.89
CA ILE A 668 22.50 35.84 18.24
C ILE A 668 23.44 34.93 19.02
N SER A 669 23.97 33.93 18.34
CA SER A 669 24.97 33.02 18.87
C SER A 669 26.36 33.50 18.49
N ILE A 670 27.26 33.57 19.46
CA ILE A 670 28.68 33.84 19.22
C ILE A 670 29.48 32.62 19.68
N ASP A 671 30.37 32.17 18.80
CA ASP A 671 31.28 31.05 18.99
C ASP A 671 30.59 29.75 19.42
N GLN A 672 29.71 29.20 18.56
CA GLN A 672 29.07 27.89 18.79
C GLN A 672 28.25 27.83 20.09
N ASP A 673 27.45 28.86 20.35
CA ASP A 673 26.65 29.05 21.58
C ASP A 673 27.48 29.22 22.87
N GLU A 674 28.79 29.49 22.78
CA GLU A 674 29.58 29.91 23.95
C GLU A 674 28.89 31.13 24.60
N ILE A 675 28.43 32.07 23.78
CA ILE A 675 27.63 33.23 24.19
C ILE A 675 26.32 33.28 23.38
N ILE A 676 25.22 33.62 24.06
CA ILE A 676 23.93 33.90 23.43
C ILE A 676 23.49 35.30 23.83
N LEU A 677 23.15 36.11 22.83
CA LEU A 677 22.61 37.44 22.98
C LEU A 677 21.19 37.48 22.44
N GLN A 678 20.34 38.34 22.99
CA GLN A 678 19.01 38.63 22.47
C GLN A 678 18.91 40.09 22.07
N CYS A 679 18.56 40.36 20.80
CA CYS A 679 18.31 41.70 20.31
C CYS A 679 17.11 42.33 21.03
N LYS A 680 17.28 43.52 21.62
CA LYS A 680 16.17 44.27 22.25
C LYS A 680 15.71 45.47 21.45
N MET A 681 16.63 46.16 20.78
CA MET A 681 16.28 47.27 19.91
C MET A 681 17.41 47.57 18.93
N VAL A 682 17.05 48.09 17.76
CA VAL A 682 17.98 48.70 16.83
C VAL A 682 18.21 50.15 17.28
N LEU A 683 19.46 50.58 17.43
CA LEU A 683 19.79 51.93 17.89
C LEU A 683 19.89 52.91 16.71
N ASN A 684 20.50 52.46 15.62
CA ASN A 684 20.69 53.22 14.38
C ASN A 684 20.98 52.23 13.22
N GLU A 685 21.33 52.74 12.03
CA GLU A 685 21.61 51.90 10.86
C GLU A 685 22.79 50.93 11.03
N LYS A 686 23.74 51.20 11.94
CA LYS A 686 24.95 50.37 12.13
C LYS A 686 24.98 49.58 13.45
N SER A 687 24.13 49.93 14.42
CA SER A 687 24.26 49.42 15.79
C SER A 687 22.94 49.01 16.41
N MET A 688 22.99 47.98 17.24
CA MET A 688 21.84 47.40 17.92
C MET A 688 22.18 47.00 19.35
N LYS A 689 21.20 47.08 20.25
CA LYS A 689 21.37 46.80 21.67
C LYS A 689 20.83 45.41 21.99
N CYS A 690 21.68 44.59 22.60
CA CYS A 690 21.39 43.20 22.93
C CYS A 690 21.59 42.94 24.42
N ILE A 691 20.84 41.99 24.98
CA ILE A 691 21.05 41.49 26.34
C ILE A 691 21.72 40.12 26.25
N VAL A 692 22.75 39.90 27.08
CA VAL A 692 23.40 38.60 27.20
C VAL A 692 22.46 37.64 27.93
N THR A 693 21.94 36.65 27.22
CA THR A 693 21.07 35.60 27.79
C THR A 693 21.85 34.38 28.24
N LYS A 694 23.06 34.18 27.71
CA LYS A 694 24.02 33.17 28.20
C LYS A 694 25.41 33.76 28.31
N SER A 695 26.00 33.64 29.50
CA SER A 695 27.39 34.07 29.75
C SER A 695 28.42 33.16 29.08
N GLY A 696 29.57 33.72 28.70
CA GLY A 696 30.63 32.98 28.01
C GLY A 696 31.88 33.80 27.75
N LYS A 697 32.89 33.16 27.14
CA LYS A 697 34.16 33.80 26.75
C LYS A 697 34.08 34.26 25.29
N LEU A 698 34.33 35.55 25.06
CA LEU A 698 34.46 36.13 23.72
C LEU A 698 35.95 36.22 23.37
N GLY A 699 36.37 35.57 22.28
CA GLY A 699 37.70 35.69 21.70
C GLY A 699 37.76 36.62 20.49
N ASN A 700 38.91 36.63 19.82
CA ASN A 700 39.12 37.35 18.55
C ASN A 700 38.51 36.59 17.36
N LEU A 701 37.85 37.32 16.45
CA LEU A 701 37.34 36.76 15.18
C LEU A 701 36.40 35.54 15.36
N CYS A 702 35.67 35.52 16.47
CA CYS A 702 34.68 34.50 16.81
C CYS A 702 33.55 34.52 15.79
N GLN A 703 33.04 33.34 15.43
CA GLN A 703 31.94 33.26 14.48
C GLN A 703 30.63 33.77 15.09
N VAL A 704 29.84 34.50 14.31
CA VAL A 704 28.53 35.03 14.69
C VAL A 704 27.44 34.38 13.83
N CYS A 705 26.37 33.90 14.47
CA CYS A 705 25.21 33.29 13.82
C CYS A 705 23.93 33.99 14.30
N ILE A 706 23.01 34.31 13.37
CA ILE A 706 21.75 35.01 13.69
C ILE A 706 20.60 34.01 13.51
N ARG A 707 20.00 33.56 14.61
CA ARG A 707 18.95 32.53 14.57
C ARG A 707 17.66 33.09 14.01
N GLY A 708 17.29 32.62 12.82
CA GLY A 708 16.08 33.08 12.12
C GLY A 708 16.19 34.49 11.53
N GLY A 709 17.41 35.03 11.42
CA GLY A 709 17.68 36.28 10.69
C GLY A 709 17.57 36.12 9.18
N GLN A 710 17.40 37.24 8.48
CA GLN A 710 17.61 37.30 7.04
C GLN A 710 19.11 37.54 6.79
N HIS A 711 19.63 37.13 5.64
CA HIS A 711 21.04 37.34 5.30
C HIS A 711 21.15 38.08 3.97
N THR A 712 21.32 39.39 4.02
CA THR A 712 21.30 40.25 2.81
C THR A 712 22.67 40.29 2.11
N GLN A 713 23.73 39.75 2.73
CA GLN A 713 25.07 39.73 2.17
C GLN A 713 25.16 39.03 0.79
N PRO A 714 26.09 39.47 -0.10
CA PRO A 714 26.35 38.81 -1.37
C PRO A 714 26.74 37.34 -1.21
N TYR A 715 26.19 36.49 -2.07
CA TYR A 715 26.33 35.03 -2.03
C TYR A 715 27.75 34.47 -2.23
N VAL A 716 28.64 35.21 -2.90
CA VAL A 716 30.03 34.81 -3.21
C VAL A 716 30.91 36.05 -3.25
N THR A 717 31.98 36.06 -2.46
CA THR A 717 32.95 37.16 -2.35
C THR A 717 34.15 36.99 -3.30
N GLN A 718 34.96 38.04 -3.46
CA GLN A 718 36.19 37.94 -4.26
C GLN A 718 37.26 37.03 -3.62
N LYS A 719 37.27 36.92 -2.28
CA LYS A 719 38.12 35.96 -1.55
C LYS A 719 37.74 34.52 -1.89
N ASP A 720 36.45 34.25 -2.00
CA ASP A 720 35.94 32.93 -2.38
C ASP A 720 36.38 32.54 -3.78
N LEU A 721 36.29 33.46 -4.75
CA LEU A 721 36.74 33.22 -6.12
C LEU A 721 38.25 32.95 -6.23
N ARG A 722 39.08 33.50 -5.33
CA ARG A 722 40.52 33.15 -5.25
C ARG A 722 40.73 31.70 -4.80
N ILE A 723 39.90 31.19 -3.90
CA ILE A 723 39.95 29.78 -3.47
C ILE A 723 39.49 28.87 -4.61
N VAL A 724 38.44 29.25 -5.34
CA VAL A 724 38.00 28.52 -6.54
C VAL A 724 39.10 28.49 -7.59
N GLN A 725 39.76 29.63 -7.84
CA GLN A 725 40.89 29.71 -8.76
C GLN A 725 42.05 28.79 -8.32
N PHE A 726 42.37 28.75 -7.03
CA PHE A 726 43.37 27.83 -6.48
C PHE A 726 42.98 26.36 -6.74
N ALA A 727 41.73 25.97 -6.47
CA ALA A 727 41.26 24.60 -6.72
C ALA A 727 41.42 24.19 -8.19
N MET A 728 41.20 25.14 -9.11
CA MET A 728 41.37 24.92 -10.54
C MET A 728 42.85 24.83 -10.96
N GLU A 729 43.71 25.71 -10.44
CA GLU A 729 45.15 25.74 -10.71
C GLU A 729 45.82 24.41 -10.32
N TYR A 730 45.47 23.87 -9.15
CA TYR A 730 46.01 22.62 -8.63
C TYR A 730 45.16 21.39 -8.96
N GLN A 731 44.17 21.54 -9.84
CA GLN A 731 43.31 20.46 -10.35
C GLN A 731 42.67 19.58 -9.26
N VAL A 732 42.20 20.20 -8.18
CA VAL A 732 41.47 19.55 -7.09
C VAL A 732 40.19 18.92 -7.64
N ASP A 733 39.79 17.76 -7.09
CA ASP A 733 38.69 16.97 -7.62
C ASP A 733 37.30 17.52 -7.21
N MET A 734 37.21 18.17 -6.04
CA MET A 734 35.94 18.63 -5.45
C MET A 734 36.06 20.00 -4.76
N ILE A 735 35.02 20.83 -4.87
CA ILE A 735 34.85 22.06 -4.08
C ILE A 735 33.62 21.87 -3.18
N ILE A 736 33.80 22.03 -1.87
CA ILE A 736 32.73 21.97 -0.88
C ILE A 736 32.37 23.38 -0.47
N VAL A 737 31.17 23.84 -0.84
CA VAL A 737 30.69 25.21 -0.62
C VAL A 737 29.78 25.23 0.61
N ASN A 738 30.36 25.47 1.78
CA ASN A 738 29.63 25.60 3.04
C ASN A 738 28.95 26.96 3.16
N TYR A 739 27.85 27.01 3.91
CA TYR A 739 27.00 28.20 4.08
C TYR A 739 26.37 28.67 2.77
N SER A 740 26.06 27.73 1.87
CA SER A 740 25.29 28.03 0.67
C SER A 740 23.82 28.28 1.03
N ARG A 741 23.33 29.49 0.76
CA ARG A 741 21.96 29.92 1.09
C ARG A 741 21.00 29.87 -0.10
N HIS A 742 21.54 30.10 -1.31
CA HIS A 742 20.76 30.10 -2.55
C HIS A 742 21.48 29.36 -3.68
N ALA A 743 20.70 28.88 -4.66
CA ALA A 743 21.21 28.19 -5.85
C ALA A 743 22.19 29.06 -6.67
N ASP A 744 22.03 30.38 -6.63
CA ASP A 744 22.86 31.31 -7.38
C ASP A 744 24.31 31.35 -6.88
N SER A 745 24.58 31.03 -5.61
CA SER A 745 25.95 30.81 -5.12
C SER A 745 26.66 29.75 -5.97
N ILE A 746 25.98 28.63 -6.22
CA ILE A 746 26.52 27.50 -6.97
C ILE A 746 26.63 27.85 -8.45
N LYS A 747 25.63 28.52 -9.04
CA LYS A 747 25.67 28.96 -10.44
C LYS A 747 26.82 29.92 -10.70
N LYS A 748 27.02 30.93 -9.85
CA LYS A 748 28.11 31.89 -9.99
C LYS A 748 29.49 31.23 -9.92
N ILE A 749 29.66 30.23 -9.06
CA ILE A 749 30.89 29.41 -9.01
C ILE A 749 31.05 28.59 -10.31
N LYS A 750 29.98 27.96 -10.81
CA LYS A 750 30.00 27.20 -12.07
C LYS A 750 30.32 28.08 -13.28
N GLU A 751 29.76 29.27 -13.34
CA GLU A 751 30.03 30.28 -14.37
C GLU A 751 31.50 30.71 -14.35
N PHE A 752 32.04 30.99 -13.16
CA PHE A 752 33.46 31.32 -12.99
C PHE A 752 34.40 30.18 -13.40
N ILE A 753 34.02 28.92 -13.10
CA ILE A 753 34.77 27.73 -13.54
C ILE A 753 34.74 27.60 -15.08
N GLY A 754 33.65 27.98 -15.73
CA GLY A 754 33.50 27.98 -17.19
C GLY A 754 33.52 26.58 -17.81
N CYS A 755 33.84 26.47 -19.11
CA CYS A 755 33.86 25.22 -19.89
C CYS A 755 35.20 24.46 -19.90
N LYS A 756 36.01 24.57 -18.85
CA LYS A 756 37.35 23.93 -18.80
C LYS A 756 37.31 22.39 -18.90
N ILE A 757 38.40 21.82 -19.40
CA ILE A 757 38.57 20.37 -19.68
C ILE A 757 38.49 19.51 -18.40
N LYS A 758 39.01 20.03 -17.27
CA LYS A 758 38.94 19.37 -15.95
C LYS A 758 38.27 20.33 -14.97
N LYS A 759 37.03 19.99 -14.58
CA LYS A 759 36.23 20.78 -13.63
C LYS A 759 36.08 20.02 -12.32
N PRO A 760 36.32 20.67 -11.16
CA PRO A 760 35.96 20.07 -9.88
C PRO A 760 34.44 19.91 -9.81
N ILE A 761 33.99 18.86 -9.14
CA ILE A 761 32.56 18.75 -8.78
C ILE A 761 32.26 19.67 -7.60
N ILE A 762 31.03 20.17 -7.52
CA ILE A 762 30.62 21.11 -6.48
C ILE A 762 29.63 20.43 -5.53
N ILE A 763 29.99 20.33 -4.26
CA ILE A 763 29.11 19.88 -3.19
C ILE A 763 28.62 21.10 -2.43
N ALA A 764 27.30 21.28 -2.32
CA ALA A 764 26.72 22.36 -1.52
C ALA A 764 26.57 21.91 -0.06
N GLY A 765 27.16 22.68 0.85
CA GLY A 765 27.16 22.45 2.29
C GLY A 765 26.02 23.20 2.97
N ILE A 766 25.05 22.46 3.53
CA ILE A 766 23.89 23.01 4.22
C ILE A 766 24.26 23.29 5.68
N CYS A 767 24.49 24.57 5.96
CA CYS A 767 24.91 25.06 7.27
C CYS A 767 23.93 26.06 7.90
N THR A 768 22.96 26.56 7.14
CA THR A 768 22.06 27.67 7.53
C THR A 768 20.60 27.27 7.37
N ARG A 769 19.69 27.89 8.13
CA ARG A 769 18.25 27.71 7.95
C ARG A 769 17.77 28.08 6.55
N GLU A 770 18.21 29.21 6.02
CA GLU A 770 17.84 29.67 4.66
C GLU A 770 18.25 28.64 3.59
N GLY A 771 19.49 28.12 3.65
CA GLY A 771 19.95 27.05 2.76
C GLY A 771 19.12 25.76 2.88
N LEU A 772 18.60 25.44 4.06
CA LEU A 772 17.69 24.30 4.24
C LEU A 772 16.32 24.56 3.62
N GLU A 773 15.77 25.77 3.74
CA GLU A 773 14.52 26.19 3.11
C GLU A 773 14.63 26.18 1.57
N ASN A 774 15.79 26.58 1.03
CA ASN A 774 16.11 26.62 -0.40
C ASN A 774 16.75 25.33 -0.97
N ILE A 775 16.64 24.21 -0.25
CA ILE A 775 17.39 22.98 -0.54
C ILE A 775 17.15 22.43 -1.95
N ASP A 776 15.94 22.57 -2.51
CA ASP A 776 15.64 22.04 -3.85
C ASP A 776 16.43 22.75 -4.95
N GLY A 777 16.62 24.07 -4.82
CA GLY A 777 17.43 24.85 -5.74
C GLY A 777 18.91 24.44 -5.65
N LEU A 778 19.41 24.26 -4.43
CA LEU A 778 20.79 23.80 -4.19
C LEU A 778 21.01 22.39 -4.75
N ILE A 779 20.10 21.45 -4.49
CA ILE A 779 20.14 20.09 -5.04
C ILE A 779 20.17 20.15 -6.57
N ARG A 780 19.35 20.99 -7.21
CA ARG A 780 19.31 21.09 -8.68
C ARG A 780 20.65 21.53 -9.25
N GLU A 781 21.27 22.54 -8.65
CA GLU A 781 22.48 23.16 -9.19
C GLU A 781 23.79 22.48 -8.75
N SER A 782 23.85 21.81 -7.60
CA SER A 782 25.08 21.15 -7.13
C SER A 782 25.28 19.75 -7.73
N ASP A 783 26.47 19.17 -7.61
CA ASP A 783 26.74 17.77 -7.96
C ASP A 783 26.42 16.81 -6.81
N GLY A 784 26.15 17.35 -5.62
CA GLY A 784 25.78 16.63 -4.40
C GLY A 784 25.59 17.59 -3.23
N ILE A 785 25.13 17.05 -2.10
CA ILE A 785 24.85 17.82 -0.88
C ILE A 785 25.66 17.26 0.28
N MET A 786 26.16 18.15 1.13
CA MET A 786 26.71 17.81 2.43
C MET A 786 25.89 18.50 3.53
N LEU A 787 25.31 17.75 4.45
CA LEU A 787 24.67 18.32 5.63
C LEU A 787 25.70 18.52 6.73
N SER A 788 26.01 19.77 7.06
CA SER A 788 26.92 20.13 8.14
C SER A 788 26.17 20.34 9.44
N ARG A 789 25.97 19.25 10.19
CA ARG A 789 25.24 19.26 11.46
C ARG A 789 25.95 20.08 12.53
N GLU A 790 27.28 20.18 12.45
CA GLU A 790 28.11 21.00 13.32
C GLU A 790 27.87 22.50 13.14
N TYR A 791 27.40 22.93 11.98
CA TYR A 791 27.15 24.35 11.70
C TYR A 791 25.66 24.67 11.77
N LEU A 792 24.83 23.81 11.18
CA LEU A 792 23.39 24.00 11.14
C LEU A 792 22.75 24.01 12.52
N ALA A 793 23.26 23.24 13.49
CA ALA A 793 22.71 23.21 14.84
C ALA A 793 22.66 24.60 15.52
N TYR A 794 23.61 25.47 15.21
CA TYR A 794 23.73 26.80 15.81
C TYR A 794 22.86 27.87 15.12
N GLU A 795 22.49 27.63 13.86
CA GLU A 795 21.64 28.51 13.04
C GLU A 795 20.14 28.24 13.24
N LEU A 796 19.78 27.06 13.74
CA LEU A 796 18.39 26.68 13.98
C LEU A 796 17.92 27.17 15.35
N THR A 797 16.66 27.62 15.42
CA THR A 797 15.98 27.90 16.69
C THR A 797 15.68 26.60 17.45
N GLY A 798 15.51 26.65 18.77
CA GLY A 798 15.44 25.46 19.64
C GLY A 798 14.50 24.34 19.18
N ALA A 799 13.25 24.66 18.82
CA ALA A 799 12.29 23.65 18.37
C ALA A 799 12.71 22.92 17.07
N LEU A 800 13.54 23.55 16.24
CA LEU A 800 14.02 23.01 14.97
C LEU A 800 15.39 22.33 15.12
N SER A 801 16.25 22.78 16.05
CA SER A 801 17.53 22.14 16.36
C SER A 801 17.34 20.72 16.94
N TYR A 802 16.30 20.50 17.76
CA TYR A 802 15.92 19.17 18.25
C TYR A 802 15.44 18.20 17.14
N LYS A 803 15.22 18.69 15.92
CA LYS A 803 14.78 17.91 14.75
C LYS A 803 15.91 17.59 13.78
N MET A 804 17.18 17.73 14.18
CA MET A 804 18.34 17.49 13.29
C MET A 804 18.29 16.13 12.54
N ASN A 805 17.86 15.06 13.21
CA ASN A 805 17.70 13.75 12.57
C ASN A 805 16.59 13.72 11.51
N GLN A 806 15.50 14.47 11.72
CA GLN A 806 14.42 14.60 10.73
C GLN A 806 14.90 15.42 9.53
N ILE A 807 15.67 16.48 9.78
CA ILE A 807 16.31 17.30 8.73
C ILE A 807 17.26 16.45 7.89
N GLN A 808 18.10 15.61 8.51
CA GLN A 808 18.98 14.67 7.81
C GLN A 808 18.20 13.75 6.87
N LYS A 809 17.14 13.09 7.36
CA LYS A 809 16.30 12.20 6.55
C LYS A 809 15.61 12.96 5.40
N PHE A 810 15.12 14.17 5.68
CA PHE A 810 14.47 15.03 4.68
C PHE A 810 15.43 15.40 3.54
N VAL A 811 16.64 15.87 3.86
CA VAL A 811 17.65 16.23 2.85
C VAL A 811 18.11 14.98 2.09
N GLY A 812 18.35 13.87 2.78
CA GLY A 812 18.76 12.60 2.18
C GLY A 812 17.73 12.07 1.18
N ALA A 813 16.45 12.06 1.53
CA ALA A 813 15.37 11.63 0.65
C ALA A 813 15.28 12.48 -0.63
N LYS A 814 15.39 13.81 -0.50
CA LYS A 814 15.41 14.72 -1.67
C LYS A 814 16.59 14.46 -2.60
N CYS A 815 17.78 14.20 -2.05
CA CYS A 815 18.96 13.86 -2.83
C CYS A 815 18.81 12.51 -3.55
N LEU A 816 18.27 11.49 -2.86
CA LEU A 816 18.02 10.17 -3.42
C LEU A 816 17.04 10.23 -4.59
N LYS A 817 15.97 11.02 -4.49
CA LYS A 817 14.98 11.19 -5.56
C LYS A 817 15.56 11.72 -6.87
N VAL A 818 16.57 12.59 -6.79
CA VAL A 818 17.23 13.20 -7.97
C VAL A 818 18.51 12.45 -8.37
N GLY A 819 18.93 11.47 -7.57
CA GLY A 819 20.15 10.68 -7.81
C GLY A 819 21.46 11.41 -7.56
N LYS A 820 21.45 12.33 -6.61
CA LYS A 820 22.66 13.05 -6.17
C LYS A 820 23.18 12.52 -4.84
N PRO A 821 24.51 12.45 -4.65
CA PRO A 821 25.09 11.95 -3.42
C PRO A 821 24.83 12.91 -2.25
N PHE A 822 24.57 12.31 -1.09
CA PHE A 822 24.29 13.00 0.16
C PHE A 822 25.29 12.57 1.24
N TYR A 823 26.11 13.52 1.70
CA TYR A 823 27.12 13.30 2.73
C TYR A 823 26.72 14.00 4.02
N ILE A 824 27.25 13.53 5.16
CA ILE A 824 27.07 14.22 6.44
C ILE A 824 28.42 14.60 7.04
N SER A 825 28.45 15.77 7.67
CA SER A 825 29.56 16.32 8.45
C SER A 825 29.04 16.71 9.83
N GLY A 826 29.94 16.71 10.82
CA GLY A 826 29.64 17.17 12.18
C GLY A 826 28.89 16.16 13.04
N GLY A 827 29.25 16.06 14.32
CA GLY A 827 28.66 15.11 15.28
C GLY A 827 29.17 13.66 15.16
N ILE A 828 29.69 13.27 14.00
CA ILE A 828 30.25 11.92 13.74
C ILE A 828 31.56 11.74 14.50
N PHE A 829 31.62 10.77 15.42
CA PHE A 829 32.80 10.44 16.23
C PHE A 829 33.36 11.66 17.00
N ARG A 830 32.50 12.62 17.41
CA ARG A 830 32.96 13.88 18.02
C ARG A 830 33.75 13.62 19.30
N GLN A 831 33.27 12.72 20.17
CA GLN A 831 33.96 12.40 21.41
C GLN A 831 35.28 11.69 21.10
N ALA A 832 35.24 10.63 20.28
CA ALA A 832 36.43 9.89 19.90
C ALA A 832 37.54 10.75 19.29
N LEU A 833 37.20 11.73 18.45
CA LEU A 833 38.18 12.66 17.87
C LEU A 833 38.73 13.67 18.88
N THR A 834 38.04 13.89 20.00
CA THR A 834 38.47 14.85 21.04
C THR A 834 39.25 14.17 22.16
N ASN A 835 38.76 13.03 22.66
CA ASN A 835 39.27 12.37 23.86
C ASN A 835 39.77 10.93 23.60
N GLY A 836 39.80 10.49 22.34
CA GLY A 836 40.30 9.16 21.95
C GLY A 836 39.38 7.99 22.28
N LYS A 837 38.16 8.23 22.83
CA LYS A 837 37.27 7.17 23.30
C LYS A 837 36.02 7.05 22.42
N LEU A 838 35.75 5.85 21.93
CA LEU A 838 34.51 5.51 21.25
C LEU A 838 33.36 5.36 22.25
N CYS A 839 32.19 5.89 21.93
CA CYS A 839 30.98 5.72 22.75
C CYS A 839 29.77 5.24 21.95
N ASP A 840 28.79 4.66 22.63
CA ASP A 840 27.58 4.08 22.02
C ASP A 840 26.79 5.10 21.19
N HIS A 841 26.86 6.38 21.57
CA HIS A 841 26.26 7.46 20.80
C HIS A 841 26.90 7.61 19.41
N ASP A 842 28.23 7.53 19.30
CA ASP A 842 28.93 7.60 18.01
C ASP A 842 28.55 6.39 17.13
N VAL A 843 28.44 5.20 17.74
CA VAL A 843 28.01 3.98 17.05
C VAL A 843 26.58 4.11 16.52
N SER A 844 25.66 4.59 17.37
CA SER A 844 24.25 4.78 17.02
C SER A 844 24.07 5.83 15.92
N ASP A 845 24.79 6.94 15.98
CA ASP A 845 24.70 8.03 15.02
C ASP A 845 25.11 7.58 13.60
N VAL A 846 26.25 6.89 13.49
CA VAL A 846 26.69 6.32 12.21
C VAL A 846 25.77 5.21 11.73
N THR A 847 25.31 4.33 12.62
CA THR A 847 24.37 3.25 12.27
C THR A 847 23.10 3.83 11.64
N ASN A 848 22.50 4.84 12.28
CA ASN A 848 21.30 5.49 11.76
C ASN A 848 21.57 6.24 10.46
N ALA A 849 22.71 6.92 10.32
CA ALA A 849 23.08 7.57 9.07
C ALA A 849 23.22 6.59 7.89
N VAL A 850 23.86 5.43 8.10
CA VAL A 850 23.96 4.38 7.08
C VAL A 850 22.57 3.85 6.71
N LEU A 851 21.69 3.62 7.70
CA LEU A 851 20.30 3.18 7.48
C LEU A 851 19.44 4.24 6.78
N ASP A 852 19.67 5.53 7.05
CA ASP A 852 19.03 6.66 6.38
C ASP A 852 19.49 6.83 4.93
N GLY A 853 20.46 6.01 4.48
CA GLY A 853 20.98 6.06 3.13
C GLY A 853 21.95 7.20 2.88
N VAL A 854 22.69 7.64 3.90
CA VAL A 854 23.84 8.53 3.71
C VAL A 854 24.86 7.84 2.80
N VAL A 855 25.42 8.60 1.84
CA VAL A 855 26.42 8.08 0.91
C VAL A 855 27.73 7.84 1.63
N GLY A 856 28.21 8.82 2.40
CA GLY A 856 29.47 8.78 3.12
C GLY A 856 29.61 9.85 4.21
N PHE A 857 30.73 9.81 4.91
CA PHE A 857 30.95 10.57 6.15
C PHE A 857 32.13 11.52 6.02
N VAL A 858 32.01 12.72 6.58
CA VAL A 858 33.08 13.71 6.64
C VAL A 858 33.52 13.92 8.08
N LEU A 859 34.75 13.50 8.39
CA LEU A 859 35.37 13.65 9.70
C LEU A 859 35.98 15.05 9.83
N ARG A 860 35.78 15.64 11.01
CA ARG A 860 36.42 16.91 11.37
C ARG A 860 37.92 16.72 11.57
N GLU A 861 38.63 17.83 11.65
CA GLU A 861 40.06 17.81 11.97
C GLU A 861 40.30 17.26 13.39
N CYS A 862 41.47 16.63 13.55
CA CYS A 862 41.98 16.12 14.82
C CYS A 862 43.49 16.36 14.83
N ASP A 863 44.01 16.90 15.94
CA ASP A 863 45.42 17.23 16.07
C ASP A 863 46.30 15.98 16.23
N ASN A 864 45.71 14.90 16.75
CA ASN A 864 46.40 13.63 16.95
C ASN A 864 46.12 12.66 15.77
N ALA A 865 47.17 12.36 15.01
CA ALA A 865 47.09 11.48 13.84
C ALA A 865 46.72 10.02 14.18
N ASP A 866 47.17 9.50 15.33
CA ASP A 866 46.87 8.13 15.77
C ASP A 866 45.40 8.01 16.20
N THR A 867 44.87 9.03 16.90
CA THR A 867 43.44 9.11 17.23
C THR A 867 42.58 9.15 15.96
N LEU A 868 42.99 9.96 14.97
CA LEU A 868 42.30 10.05 13.70
C LEU A 868 42.32 8.70 12.95
N LEU A 869 43.45 8.00 12.94
CA LEU A 869 43.57 6.67 12.36
C LEU A 869 42.66 5.64 13.05
N TYR A 870 42.63 5.64 14.38
CA TYR A 870 41.73 4.80 15.17
C TYR A 870 40.26 5.03 14.82
N VAL A 871 39.86 6.31 14.67
CA VAL A 871 38.49 6.68 14.28
C VAL A 871 38.16 6.22 12.87
N VAL A 872 39.08 6.38 11.91
CA VAL A 872 38.87 5.91 10.52
C VAL A 872 38.67 4.40 10.47
N ASN A 873 39.49 3.62 11.20
CA ASN A 873 39.33 2.17 11.27
C ASN A 873 38.00 1.77 11.92
N SER A 874 37.66 2.40 13.05
CA SER A 874 36.40 2.13 13.77
C SER A 874 35.17 2.45 12.91
N LEU A 875 35.19 3.58 12.19
CA LEU A 875 34.13 3.96 11.26
C LEU A 875 34.03 2.97 10.09
N SER A 876 35.18 2.46 9.62
CA SER A 876 35.23 1.46 8.56
C SER A 876 34.55 0.16 8.97
N ASP A 877 34.87 -0.36 10.15
CA ASP A 877 34.31 -1.58 10.70
C ASP A 877 32.81 -1.47 10.99
N LEU A 878 32.39 -0.33 11.52
CA LEU A 878 30.98 -0.06 11.77
C LEU A 878 30.17 -0.01 10.47
N CYS A 879 30.68 0.67 9.44
CA CYS A 879 30.03 0.70 8.13
C CYS A 879 29.89 -0.70 7.53
N ARG A 880 30.94 -1.54 7.55
CA ARG A 880 30.89 -2.93 7.04
C ARG A 880 29.84 -3.79 7.75
N SER A 881 29.60 -3.51 9.03
CA SER A 881 28.63 -4.23 9.87
C SER A 881 27.19 -3.81 9.61
N VAL A 882 26.95 -2.51 9.33
CA VAL A 882 25.59 -1.94 9.17
C VAL A 882 25.11 -1.94 7.72
N GLU A 883 26.01 -1.83 6.73
CA GLU A 883 25.66 -1.78 5.31
C GLU A 883 24.82 -2.97 4.79
N PRO A 884 25.00 -4.21 5.27
CA PRO A 884 24.12 -5.33 4.93
C PRO A 884 22.65 -5.11 5.32
N LEU A 885 22.38 -4.20 6.26
CA LEU A 885 21.04 -3.93 6.80
C LEU A 885 20.22 -2.94 5.95
N VAL A 886 20.84 -2.23 5.01
CA VAL A 886 20.25 -1.06 4.33
C VAL A 886 19.36 -1.43 3.14
N ASN A 887 19.66 -2.52 2.44
CA ASN A 887 19.02 -2.83 1.16
C ASN A 887 17.97 -3.95 1.26
N VAL A 888 16.78 -3.59 1.74
CA VAL A 888 15.59 -4.45 1.66
C VAL A 888 15.06 -4.42 0.23
N ARG A 889 14.67 -5.57 -0.32
CA ARG A 889 14.15 -5.69 -1.70
C ARG A 889 13.01 -4.70 -2.00
N SER A 890 12.19 -4.35 -1.01
CA SER A 890 11.09 -3.39 -1.14
C SER A 890 11.55 -1.96 -1.50
N GLU A 891 12.67 -1.51 -0.93
CA GLU A 891 13.18 -0.14 -1.12
C GLU A 891 13.66 0.08 -2.56
N PHE A 892 14.29 -0.94 -3.15
CA PHE A 892 14.68 -0.93 -4.56
C PHE A 892 13.46 -0.76 -5.48
N TRP A 893 12.38 -1.51 -5.25
CA TRP A 893 11.17 -1.41 -6.08
C TRP A 893 10.41 -0.10 -5.85
N ARG A 894 10.33 0.38 -4.60
CA ARG A 894 9.74 1.70 -4.31
C ARG A 894 10.46 2.82 -5.06
N MET A 895 11.79 2.81 -5.03
CA MET A 895 12.59 3.79 -5.77
C MET A 895 12.36 3.68 -7.29
N LEU A 896 12.20 2.46 -7.84
CA LEU A 896 11.89 2.27 -9.26
C LEU A 896 10.52 2.84 -9.66
N GLU A 897 9.51 2.74 -8.79
CA GLU A 897 8.17 3.29 -9.02
C GLU A 897 8.16 4.82 -9.07
N GLU A 898 9.08 5.48 -8.36
CA GLU A 898 9.19 6.94 -8.31
C GLU A 898 9.99 7.54 -9.48
N LEU A 899 10.61 6.71 -10.33
CA LEU A 899 11.41 7.18 -11.46
C LEU A 899 10.54 7.75 -12.58
N LYS A 900 11.01 8.87 -13.15
CA LYS A 900 10.33 9.50 -14.28
C LYS A 900 10.50 8.66 -15.55
N ILE A 901 9.40 8.24 -16.16
CA ILE A 901 9.36 7.51 -17.43
C ILE A 901 8.96 8.48 -18.56
N PRO A 902 9.56 8.43 -19.76
CA PRO A 902 10.67 7.54 -20.14
C PRO A 902 11.99 7.99 -19.50
N THR A 903 12.75 7.01 -18.99
CA THR A 903 14.14 7.22 -18.58
C THR A 903 15.04 7.23 -19.81
N ASN A 904 16.24 7.83 -19.70
CA ASN A 904 17.20 7.74 -20.81
C ASN A 904 17.79 6.33 -20.91
N ALA A 905 18.34 5.97 -22.07
CA ALA A 905 18.81 4.61 -22.33
C ALA A 905 19.96 4.16 -21.40
N ALA A 906 20.83 5.08 -20.96
CA ALA A 906 21.91 4.78 -20.03
C ALA A 906 21.37 4.46 -18.62
N GLU A 907 20.34 5.18 -18.17
CA GLU A 907 19.61 4.91 -16.95
C GLU A 907 18.86 3.58 -17.05
N ALA A 908 18.15 3.33 -18.15
CA ALA A 908 17.45 2.07 -18.38
C ALA A 908 18.39 0.85 -18.30
N ALA A 909 19.57 0.93 -18.92
CA ALA A 909 20.59 -0.11 -18.84
C ALA A 909 21.12 -0.29 -17.41
N ALA A 910 21.35 0.81 -16.69
CA ALA A 910 21.77 0.76 -15.29
C ALA A 910 20.69 0.13 -14.38
N LEU A 911 19.41 0.47 -14.58
CA LEU A 911 18.26 -0.08 -13.85
C LEU A 911 18.12 -1.58 -14.07
N ALA A 912 18.17 -2.02 -15.33
CA ALA A 912 18.14 -3.43 -15.68
C ALA A 912 19.33 -4.19 -15.08
N CYS A 913 20.52 -3.60 -15.10
CA CYS A 913 21.73 -4.19 -14.51
C CYS A 913 21.60 -4.40 -13.01
N VAL A 914 21.10 -3.41 -12.26
CA VAL A 914 20.93 -3.53 -10.81
C VAL A 914 19.79 -4.48 -10.46
N ALA A 915 18.69 -4.45 -11.20
CA ALA A 915 17.60 -5.43 -11.03
C ALA A 915 18.15 -6.85 -11.18
N LEU A 916 18.91 -7.10 -12.24
CA LEU A 916 19.52 -8.40 -12.51
C LEU A 916 20.48 -8.81 -11.39
N ALA A 917 21.36 -7.90 -10.93
CA ALA A 917 22.31 -8.15 -9.84
C ALA A 917 21.60 -8.57 -8.55
N ASN A 918 20.52 -7.86 -8.22
CA ASN A 918 19.72 -8.13 -7.04
C ASN A 918 18.94 -9.46 -7.16
N HIS A 919 18.44 -9.79 -8.36
CA HIS A 919 17.71 -11.03 -8.62
C HIS A 919 18.59 -12.27 -8.64
N THR A 920 19.81 -12.18 -9.16
CA THR A 920 20.76 -13.29 -9.23
C THR A 920 21.65 -13.37 -7.99
N ASN A 921 21.48 -12.49 -7.00
CA ASN A 921 22.35 -12.35 -5.85
C ASN A 921 23.84 -12.26 -6.24
N ALA A 922 24.14 -11.42 -7.24
CA ALA A 922 25.50 -11.26 -7.76
C ALA A 922 26.45 -10.72 -6.67
N GLY A 923 27.68 -11.22 -6.64
CA GLY A 923 28.73 -10.75 -5.73
C GLY A 923 29.29 -9.37 -6.12
N ALA A 924 29.30 -9.04 -7.41
CA ALA A 924 29.76 -7.74 -7.91
C ALA A 924 29.17 -7.37 -9.28
N ILE A 925 29.18 -6.06 -9.58
CA ILE A 925 29.01 -5.51 -10.93
C ILE A 925 30.37 -4.97 -11.40
N ILE A 926 30.83 -5.37 -12.57
CA ILE A 926 32.04 -4.85 -13.22
C ILE A 926 31.62 -3.85 -14.31
N LEU A 927 32.19 -2.64 -14.26
CA LEU A 927 31.82 -1.53 -15.14
C LEU A 927 33.06 -0.81 -15.69
N PRO A 928 33.54 -1.18 -16.90
CA PRO A 928 34.52 -0.39 -17.62
C PRO A 928 33.95 1.00 -17.97
N THR A 929 34.62 2.08 -17.56
CA THR A 929 34.13 3.45 -17.76
C THR A 929 35.25 4.47 -17.96
N VAL A 930 35.01 5.49 -18.78
CA VAL A 930 35.98 6.58 -19.04
C VAL A 930 35.60 7.85 -18.29
N SER A 931 34.34 8.27 -18.39
CA SER A 931 33.82 9.50 -17.76
C SER A 931 33.15 9.26 -16.41
N GLY A 932 32.81 8.00 -16.09
CA GLY A 932 32.05 7.65 -14.89
C GLY A 932 30.55 7.96 -14.95
N ARG A 933 30.01 8.49 -16.06
CA ARG A 933 28.59 8.89 -16.15
C ARG A 933 27.61 7.72 -15.89
N THR A 934 27.77 6.61 -16.60
CA THR A 934 26.96 5.40 -16.38
C THR A 934 27.13 4.86 -14.95
N ALA A 935 28.35 4.94 -14.40
CA ALA A 935 28.58 4.53 -13.02
C ALA A 935 27.73 5.37 -12.06
N LYS A 936 27.70 6.69 -12.22
CA LYS A 936 26.84 7.57 -11.39
C LYS A 936 25.36 7.18 -11.47
N SER A 937 24.83 6.91 -12.66
CA SER A 937 23.44 6.43 -12.83
C SER A 937 23.21 5.07 -12.18
N LEU A 938 24.17 4.15 -12.24
CA LEU A 938 24.09 2.84 -11.60
C LEU A 938 24.14 2.92 -10.07
N LEU A 939 24.96 3.81 -9.53
CA LEU A 939 25.16 3.96 -8.09
C LEU A 939 24.02 4.71 -7.42
N TRP A 940 23.35 5.59 -8.16
CA TRP A 940 22.08 6.16 -7.75
C TRP A 940 21.08 5.06 -7.35
N ILE A 941 21.04 3.96 -8.10
CA ILE A 941 20.08 2.85 -7.94
C ILE A 941 20.45 1.92 -6.76
N ARG A 942 21.62 2.13 -6.12
CA ARG A 942 22.09 1.43 -4.91
C ARG A 942 22.08 -0.11 -5.01
N PRO A 943 22.93 -0.70 -5.89
CA PRO A 943 23.04 -2.15 -5.99
C PRO A 943 23.38 -2.83 -4.65
N ASN A 944 22.88 -4.05 -4.48
CA ASN A 944 23.16 -4.87 -3.29
C ASN A 944 24.58 -5.44 -3.26
N CYS A 945 25.36 -5.26 -4.33
CA CYS A 945 26.71 -5.75 -4.47
C CYS A 945 27.71 -4.60 -4.66
N VAL A 946 29.00 -4.90 -4.57
CA VAL A 946 30.06 -3.93 -4.90
C VAL A 946 30.09 -3.66 -6.42
N VAL A 947 30.41 -2.43 -6.80
CA VAL A 947 30.59 -2.00 -8.19
C VAL A 947 32.07 -1.74 -8.43
N ILE A 948 32.70 -2.56 -9.25
CA ILE A 948 34.11 -2.43 -9.62
C ILE A 948 34.18 -1.69 -10.94
N THR A 949 34.62 -0.44 -10.89
CA THR A 949 34.79 0.40 -12.08
C THR A 949 36.23 0.33 -12.58
N VAL A 950 36.41 0.26 -13.89
CA VAL A 950 37.74 0.19 -14.52
C VAL A 950 37.91 1.37 -15.46
N SER A 951 38.89 2.23 -15.20
CA SER A 951 39.13 3.43 -15.99
C SER A 951 40.62 3.66 -16.24
N ASN A 952 40.93 4.35 -17.32
CA ASN A 952 42.28 4.83 -17.64
C ASN A 952 42.48 6.31 -17.29
N LYS A 953 41.53 6.93 -16.56
CA LYS A 953 41.59 8.33 -16.14
C LYS A 953 41.68 8.43 -14.62
N THR A 954 42.80 8.93 -14.11
CA THR A 954 43.03 9.19 -12.68
C THR A 954 41.95 10.06 -12.06
N SER A 955 41.50 11.12 -12.76
CA SER A 955 40.42 11.99 -12.25
C SER A 955 39.10 11.23 -12.08
N THR A 956 38.81 10.27 -12.97
CA THR A 956 37.58 9.48 -12.90
C THR A 956 37.62 8.51 -11.73
N ILE A 957 38.72 7.78 -11.52
CA ILE A 957 38.82 6.81 -10.42
C ILE A 957 38.82 7.50 -9.04
N ARG A 958 39.51 8.65 -8.92
CA ARG A 958 39.52 9.44 -7.67
C ARG A 958 38.11 9.94 -7.37
N LEU A 959 37.41 10.46 -8.38
CA LEU A 959 36.05 10.94 -8.19
C LEU A 959 35.07 9.81 -7.86
N LEU A 960 35.12 8.69 -8.59
CA LEU A 960 34.20 7.57 -8.38
C LEU A 960 34.43 6.89 -7.03
N SER A 961 35.64 6.91 -6.47
CA SER A 961 35.89 6.42 -5.10
C SER A 961 35.18 7.23 -4.01
N THR A 962 34.64 8.40 -4.33
CA THR A 962 33.80 9.21 -3.43
C THR A 962 32.32 8.83 -3.43
N TYR A 963 31.90 7.87 -4.26
CA TYR A 963 30.52 7.37 -4.33
C TYR A 963 30.37 6.05 -3.57
N ARG A 964 29.15 5.80 -3.07
CA ARG A 964 28.83 4.58 -2.31
C ARG A 964 28.89 3.33 -3.20
N CYS A 965 29.34 2.20 -2.66
CA CYS A 965 29.46 0.89 -3.32
C CYS A 965 30.53 0.78 -4.41
N VAL A 966 31.38 1.80 -4.62
CA VAL A 966 32.36 1.78 -5.72
C VAL A 966 33.76 1.40 -5.26
N VAL A 967 34.36 0.48 -5.99
CA VAL A 967 35.81 0.33 -6.08
C VAL A 967 36.24 0.79 -7.47
N SER A 968 37.19 1.72 -7.54
CA SER A 968 37.71 2.22 -8.81
C SER A 968 39.13 1.72 -9.04
N LEU A 969 39.37 1.07 -10.18
CA LEU A 969 40.66 0.52 -10.56
C LEU A 969 41.21 1.27 -11.77
N MET A 970 42.50 1.64 -11.69
CA MET A 970 43.25 2.23 -12.80
C MET A 970 43.72 1.14 -13.75
N TYR A 971 43.40 1.27 -15.03
CA TYR A 971 43.86 0.38 -16.10
C TYR A 971 44.77 1.15 -17.06
N ASN A 972 46.04 0.77 -17.11
CA ASN A 972 47.10 1.48 -17.83
C ASN A 972 47.67 0.70 -19.03
N ASP A 973 47.17 -0.51 -19.31
CA ASP A 973 47.68 -1.28 -20.45
C ASP A 973 47.38 -0.56 -21.77
N THR A 974 48.17 -0.88 -22.80
CA THR A 974 47.98 -0.34 -24.13
C THR A 974 46.61 -0.76 -24.70
N PRO A 975 45.79 0.20 -25.19
CA PRO A 975 44.49 -0.11 -25.76
C PRO A 975 44.60 -1.12 -26.90
N HIS A 976 43.76 -2.15 -26.89
CA HIS A 976 43.69 -3.11 -27.96
C HIS A 976 42.84 -2.58 -29.14
N THR A 977 43.22 -2.91 -30.38
CA THR A 977 42.49 -2.45 -31.59
C THR A 977 41.08 -3.03 -31.70
N ASN A 978 40.90 -4.28 -31.26
CA ASN A 978 39.59 -4.91 -31.16
C ASN A 978 38.90 -4.57 -29.83
N TRP A 979 37.75 -3.88 -29.92
CA TRP A 979 36.96 -3.43 -28.76
C TRP A 979 36.48 -4.56 -27.84
N SER A 980 36.07 -5.70 -28.40
CA SER A 980 35.60 -6.83 -27.58
C SER A 980 36.71 -7.40 -26.71
N ILE A 981 37.91 -7.52 -27.28
CA ILE A 981 39.11 -7.98 -26.55
C ILE A 981 39.52 -6.95 -25.50
N GLU A 982 39.46 -5.65 -25.81
CA GLU A 982 39.73 -4.57 -24.85
C GLU A 982 38.79 -4.63 -23.64
N MET A 983 37.49 -4.83 -23.86
CA MET A 983 36.53 -4.97 -22.76
C MET A 983 36.79 -6.22 -21.92
N GLU A 984 37.09 -7.35 -22.56
CA GLU A 984 37.43 -8.59 -21.85
C GLU A 984 38.68 -8.43 -20.98
N ARG A 985 39.75 -7.79 -21.49
CA ARG A 985 40.96 -7.50 -20.71
C ARG A 985 40.67 -6.67 -19.46
N ARG A 986 39.87 -5.60 -19.60
CA ARG A 986 39.47 -4.76 -18.46
C ARG A 986 38.61 -5.51 -17.45
N THR A 987 37.69 -6.35 -17.93
CA THR A 987 36.86 -7.19 -17.07
C THR A 987 37.70 -8.22 -16.32
N ASN A 988 38.63 -8.88 -16.99
CA ASN A 988 39.52 -9.87 -16.37
C ASN A 988 40.44 -9.21 -15.34
N PHE A 989 40.99 -8.03 -15.63
CA PHE A 989 41.76 -7.25 -14.68
C PHE A 989 40.96 -6.94 -13.39
N ALA A 990 39.70 -6.53 -13.51
CA ALA A 990 38.82 -6.32 -12.36
C ALA A 990 38.51 -7.61 -11.60
N LEU A 991 38.26 -8.71 -12.33
CA LEU A 991 37.95 -10.02 -11.76
C LEU A 991 39.13 -10.57 -10.95
N GLU A 992 40.34 -10.53 -11.50
CA GLU A 992 41.56 -10.96 -10.83
C GLU A 992 41.81 -10.15 -9.55
N HIS A 993 41.60 -8.83 -9.61
CA HIS A 993 41.71 -7.99 -8.43
C HIS A 993 40.68 -8.37 -7.35
N ALA A 994 39.42 -8.58 -7.75
CA ALA A 994 38.34 -8.96 -6.85
C ALA A 994 38.60 -10.31 -6.17
N VAL A 995 39.08 -11.31 -6.92
CA VAL A 995 39.43 -12.64 -6.39
C VAL A 995 40.64 -12.57 -5.47
N LYS A 996 41.68 -11.80 -5.83
CA LYS A 996 42.87 -11.59 -4.98
C LYS A 996 42.48 -10.97 -3.62
N LYS A 997 41.56 -10.00 -3.64
CA LYS A 997 41.03 -9.32 -2.44
C LYS A 997 39.96 -10.12 -1.69
N GLY A 998 39.47 -11.23 -2.26
CA GLY A 998 38.45 -12.08 -1.64
C GLY A 998 37.02 -11.56 -1.75
N TRP A 999 36.77 -10.54 -2.58
CA TRP A 999 35.43 -9.97 -2.82
C TRP A 999 34.55 -10.86 -3.67
N LEU A 1000 35.17 -11.65 -4.55
CA LEU A 1000 34.53 -12.68 -5.35
C LEU A 1000 35.26 -14.01 -5.14
N ARG A 1001 34.50 -15.09 -5.05
CA ARG A 1001 34.98 -16.46 -4.91
C ARG A 1001 34.62 -17.26 -6.16
N PHE A 1002 35.26 -18.42 -6.32
CA PHE A 1002 34.96 -19.33 -7.42
C PHE A 1002 33.45 -19.68 -7.44
N LYS A 1003 32.84 -19.63 -8.63
CA LYS A 1003 31.39 -19.76 -8.90
C LYS A 1003 30.48 -18.62 -8.44
N ASP A 1004 30.98 -17.56 -7.81
CA ASP A 1004 30.14 -16.39 -7.54
C ASP A 1004 29.65 -15.79 -8.87
N ILE A 1005 28.38 -15.36 -8.87
CA ILE A 1005 27.80 -14.67 -10.03
C ILE A 1005 28.28 -13.23 -10.02
N TYR A 1006 28.72 -12.72 -11.16
CA TYR A 1006 29.01 -11.30 -11.36
C TYR A 1006 28.35 -10.81 -12.64
N ILE A 1007 28.06 -9.50 -12.67
CA ILE A 1007 27.43 -8.86 -13.81
C ILE A 1007 28.41 -7.89 -14.44
N ILE A 1008 28.39 -7.79 -15.76
CA ILE A 1008 29.18 -6.82 -16.51
C ILE A 1008 28.22 -5.84 -17.16
N LEU A 1009 28.43 -4.54 -16.92
CA LEU A 1009 27.78 -3.48 -17.68
C LEU A 1009 28.86 -2.78 -18.51
N GLN A 1010 28.73 -2.83 -19.83
CA GLN A 1010 29.73 -2.29 -20.75
C GLN A 1010 29.08 -1.66 -21.98
N LYS A 1011 29.90 -0.98 -22.78
CA LYS A 1011 29.49 -0.52 -24.11
C LYS A 1011 29.59 -1.68 -25.11
N TYR A 1012 28.66 -1.73 -26.04
CA TYR A 1012 28.70 -2.64 -27.19
C TYR A 1012 29.92 -2.35 -28.09
N SER A 1013 30.16 -1.08 -28.39
CA SER A 1013 31.27 -0.60 -29.25
C SER A 1013 31.98 0.62 -28.65
N ASP A 1014 33.15 0.95 -29.20
CA ASP A 1014 33.89 2.18 -28.89
C ASP A 1014 33.09 3.44 -29.28
N VAL A 1015 32.26 3.35 -30.33
CA VAL A 1015 31.41 4.44 -30.84
C VAL A 1015 30.15 4.68 -29.99
N SER A 1016 29.67 3.70 -29.21
CA SER A 1016 28.47 3.87 -28.36
C SER A 1016 28.65 5.07 -27.41
N SER A 1017 27.57 5.79 -27.07
CA SER A 1017 27.68 6.96 -26.18
C SER A 1017 27.54 6.61 -24.69
N PHE A 1018 27.02 5.43 -24.36
CA PHE A 1018 26.79 4.91 -23.01
C PHE A 1018 26.94 3.38 -22.97
N CYS A 1019 26.88 2.79 -21.77
CA CYS A 1019 26.88 1.33 -21.62
C CYS A 1019 25.48 0.78 -21.84
N ASP A 1020 25.36 -0.12 -22.80
CA ASP A 1020 24.12 -0.64 -23.37
C ASP A 1020 24.06 -2.19 -23.35
N VAL A 1021 25.13 -2.84 -22.88
CA VAL A 1021 25.23 -4.30 -22.82
C VAL A 1021 25.39 -4.77 -21.39
N ILE A 1022 24.50 -5.67 -20.97
CA ILE A 1022 24.54 -6.35 -19.68
C ILE A 1022 24.86 -7.82 -19.93
N LYS A 1023 25.88 -8.36 -19.24
CA LYS A 1023 26.22 -9.79 -19.27
C LYS A 1023 26.23 -10.35 -17.86
N VAL A 1024 25.74 -11.58 -17.71
CA VAL A 1024 25.84 -12.35 -16.47
C VAL A 1024 26.89 -13.44 -16.68
N SER A 1025 27.79 -13.60 -15.72
CA SER A 1025 28.85 -14.60 -15.78
C SER A 1025 29.15 -15.14 -14.38
N SER A 1026 29.89 -16.26 -14.31
CA SER A 1026 30.36 -16.86 -13.06
C SER A 1026 31.88 -16.79 -12.97
N VAL A 1027 32.41 -16.58 -11.76
CA VAL A 1027 33.86 -16.55 -11.53
C VAL A 1027 34.47 -17.92 -11.78
N ASN A 1028 35.39 -17.99 -12.74
CA ASN A 1028 36.08 -19.23 -13.14
C ASN A 1028 37.54 -19.30 -12.68
N ILE A 1029 38.03 -18.30 -11.95
CA ILE A 1029 39.41 -18.20 -11.47
C ILE A 1029 39.45 -18.50 -9.97
N TYR A 1030 40.42 -19.29 -9.52
CA TYR A 1030 40.63 -19.62 -8.11
C TYR A 1030 41.75 -18.77 -7.51
N LYS A 1031 41.60 -18.35 -6.26
CA LYS A 1031 42.70 -17.75 -5.49
C LYS A 1031 43.76 -18.83 -5.27
N LYS A 1032 44.95 -18.69 -5.86
CA LYS A 1032 46.12 -19.53 -5.49
C LYS A 1032 46.39 -19.27 -4.01
N THR A 1033 46.03 -20.20 -3.14
CA THR A 1033 46.56 -20.26 -1.78
C THR A 1033 48.05 -20.56 -1.91
N MET A 1034 48.89 -19.54 -1.71
CA MET A 1034 50.28 -19.81 -1.31
C MET A 1034 50.19 -20.33 0.13
N VAL A 1035 50.13 -21.65 0.26
CA VAL A 1035 50.56 -22.32 1.47
C VAL A 1035 52.07 -22.43 1.31
N GLU A 1036 52.83 -21.61 2.04
CA GLU A 1036 54.19 -21.98 2.38
C GLU A 1036 54.06 -23.30 3.16
N CYS A 1037 54.46 -24.41 2.55
CA CYS A 1037 54.75 -25.62 3.30
C CYS A 1037 56.04 -25.33 4.06
N ASP A 1038 55.92 -25.10 5.37
CA ASP A 1038 57.06 -25.24 6.27
C ASP A 1038 57.62 -26.67 6.15
N ASP A 1039 58.94 -26.73 6.21
CA ASP A 1039 59.80 -27.81 5.80
C ASP A 1039 59.43 -29.21 6.33
N TYR A 1040 59.60 -30.19 5.44
CA TYR A 1040 59.96 -31.55 5.83
C TYR A 1040 61.37 -31.52 6.43
N GLU A 1041 61.51 -31.56 7.75
CA GLU A 1041 62.72 -32.09 8.37
C GLU A 1041 62.60 -33.60 8.52
N ALA A 1042 63.57 -34.29 7.91
CA ALA A 1042 63.85 -35.68 8.16
C ALA A 1042 64.45 -35.85 9.57
N ILE A 1043 63.78 -36.62 10.43
CA ILE A 1043 64.24 -37.68 11.35
C ILE A 1043 63.13 -37.98 12.36
#